data_AF-A0A381YXL0-F1
#
_entry.id   AF-A0A381YXL0-F1
#
_cell.length_a   1.000
_cell.length_b   1.000
_cell.length_c   1.000
_cell.angle_alpha   90.00
_cell.angle_beta   90.00
_cell.angle_gamma   90.00
#
_symmetry.space_group_name_H-M   'P 1'
#
loop_
_entity.id
_entity.type
_entity.pdbx_description
1 polymer ?
#
loop_
_entity_poly.entity_id
_entity_poly.type
_entity_poly.pdbx_seq_one_letter_code
_entity_poly.pdbx_strand_id
1 'polypeptide(L)'
;MADNQERHYNILKLNRTFAISSLVFFAVWILVFVYDFQRPWKKYQIEFRKLEIEKIRQDLYAESNALEKNSNYNQLVEKLSAAEKKFNVRQNELDEIVQQLEILDAELYKNNQLYQFAKADLDVLKYEYEKSQFGHGGSENSGKEYGKLKIHVDKYFLDVQETENKIEAVKNQEREIRKNIDEVKKSLTTLTRESSLLKRKLTKVDPDAMSFANKIGNIVRDLPILDFIDPYYEVKQVVVNGLEEDLVYMGMPKVDRCMTCHVGIDKAGFEDAPQPYSTHPKLDFMVGPNSPHPLSEFGCTTCHAGRGRGTGFYTSAHSPNDKETAYRWKKELGWEPMHYWEIPMLPKKYTEAGCYKCHSGNMPLKEAETLSLGLSVFEKAGCYACHQVDRWNDSPKPGPSLYHLASKTNKDWTYKWILDPRSFRHNTWMPHFFKKGNNSAPEDLKRTEQEILAITEYLFSTATPYKADDVDYTGDQEKGRLLVNSLGCKGCHQIQPEPDSDYDPSVDAIRTEQGPNLIGLGSKVNRQWILGWLKNPYSYHPETKMPNLRLNDQEAADIAAYLLADKNKTFDQLAMPTVNEPIVDQISADFLSQLLRQAQVDQRLEDMEISEKLNYAGEKLIGNYGCYSCHNIAGFEDKKPIGTSLNVEGSKLITKLDFAFWHDEIPHTKWD
;
A
#
# COMPACT_ATOMS: atom_id res chain seq x y z
N MET A 1 -36.78 -78.66 8.23
CA MET A 1 -35.51 -78.21 7.60
C MET A 1 -35.86 -76.97 6.79
N ALA A 2 -35.36 -75.76 6.98
CA ALA A 2 -34.37 -75.19 7.90
C ALA A 2 -35.01 -73.89 8.45
N ASP A 3 -35.17 -73.79 9.76
CA ASP A 3 -34.20 -73.26 10.71
C ASP A 3 -34.14 -71.73 10.66
N ASN A 4 -34.52 -71.17 11.81
CA ASN A 4 -34.46 -69.75 12.10
C ASN A 4 -33.03 -69.30 11.81
N GLN A 5 -32.86 -68.34 10.90
CA GLN A 5 -31.65 -67.53 10.97
C GLN A 5 -31.67 -66.86 12.33
N GLU A 6 -30.85 -67.36 13.26
CA GLU A 6 -30.49 -66.72 14.52
C GLU A 6 -29.87 -65.36 14.19
N ARG A 7 -30.73 -64.37 13.92
CA ARG A 7 -30.32 -62.99 13.84
C ARG A 7 -30.36 -62.50 15.27
N HIS A 8 -29.19 -62.27 15.86
CA HIS A 8 -29.00 -61.73 17.21
C HIS A 8 -29.61 -60.32 17.43
N TYR A 9 -30.43 -59.81 16.49
CA TYR A 9 -31.02 -58.47 16.50
C TYR A 9 -32.36 -58.43 15.74
N ASN A 10 -33.27 -57.59 16.24
CA ASN A 10 -34.59 -57.37 15.65
C ASN A 10 -34.48 -56.47 14.40
N ILE A 11 -34.74 -57.04 13.22
CA ILE A 11 -34.62 -56.37 11.90
C ILE A 11 -35.50 -55.11 11.81
N LEU A 12 -36.72 -55.14 12.34
CA LEU A 12 -37.64 -54.00 12.32
C LEU A 12 -37.12 -52.84 13.18
N LYS A 13 -36.55 -53.14 14.36
CA LYS A 13 -35.88 -52.14 15.19
C LYS A 13 -34.63 -51.59 14.49
N LEU A 14 -33.80 -52.45 13.91
CA LEU A 14 -32.59 -52.05 13.17
C LEU A 14 -32.93 -51.12 12.00
N ASN A 15 -33.92 -51.47 11.18
CA ASN A 15 -34.34 -50.65 10.03
C ASN A 15 -34.92 -49.30 10.48
N ARG A 16 -35.69 -49.27 11.58
CA ARG A 16 -36.19 -48.00 12.16
C ARG A 16 -35.05 -47.13 12.69
N THR A 17 -34.11 -47.71 13.43
CA THR A 17 -32.95 -46.98 13.95
C THR A 17 -32.08 -46.46 12.82
N PHE A 18 -31.86 -47.25 11.76
CA PHE A 18 -31.13 -46.82 10.57
C PHE A 18 -31.84 -45.69 9.81
N ALA A 19 -33.16 -45.77 9.65
CA ALA A 19 -33.94 -44.71 9.02
C ALA A 19 -33.87 -43.40 9.84
N ILE A 20 -34.03 -43.49 11.16
CA ILE A 20 -33.93 -42.33 12.06
C ILE A 20 -32.51 -41.76 12.03
N SER A 21 -31.47 -42.58 12.14
CA SER A 21 -30.08 -42.10 12.11
C SER A 21 -29.73 -41.48 10.75
N SER A 22 -30.27 -42.02 9.65
CA SER A 22 -30.10 -41.43 8.31
C SER A 22 -30.80 -40.08 8.18
N LEU A 23 -32.01 -39.93 8.74
CA LEU A 23 -32.71 -38.63 8.77
C LEU A 23 -31.99 -37.60 9.64
N VAL A 24 -31.46 -38.01 10.80
CA VAL A 24 -30.64 -37.14 11.66
C VAL A 24 -29.37 -36.73 10.93
N PHE A 25 -28.66 -37.67 10.29
CA PHE A 25 -27.46 -37.39 9.52
C PHE A 25 -27.75 -36.43 8.36
N PHE A 26 -28.86 -36.63 7.64
CA PHE A 26 -29.29 -35.71 6.59
C PHE A 26 -29.58 -34.29 7.12
N ALA A 27 -30.27 -34.18 8.26
CA ALA A 27 -30.51 -32.89 8.91
C ALA A 27 -29.19 -32.20 9.33
N VAL A 28 -28.24 -32.97 9.88
CA VAL A 28 -26.90 -32.46 10.22
C VAL A 28 -26.18 -31.95 8.97
N TRP A 29 -26.24 -32.67 7.85
CA TRP A 29 -25.67 -32.20 6.58
C TRP A 29 -26.31 -30.91 6.09
N ILE A 30 -27.63 -30.77 6.15
CA ILE A 30 -28.31 -29.51 5.82
C ILE A 30 -27.77 -28.38 6.71
N LEU A 31 -27.62 -28.61 8.02
CA LEU A 31 -27.08 -27.61 8.94
C LEU A 31 -25.63 -27.24 8.60
N VAL A 32 -24.79 -28.20 8.24
CA VAL A 32 -23.42 -27.95 7.78
C VAL A 32 -23.41 -27.11 6.51
N PHE A 33 -24.25 -27.42 5.53
CA PHE A 33 -24.37 -26.64 4.30
C PHE A 33 -24.87 -25.22 4.57
N VAL A 34 -25.89 -25.05 5.41
CA VAL A 34 -26.37 -23.72 5.80
C VAL A 34 -25.28 -22.93 6.52
N TYR A 35 -24.55 -23.56 7.43
CA TYR A 35 -23.46 -22.91 8.16
C TYR A 35 -22.30 -22.51 7.24
N ASP A 36 -21.95 -23.34 6.26
CA ASP A 36 -20.92 -23.03 5.28
C ASP A 36 -21.36 -21.98 4.24
N PHE A 37 -22.65 -21.95 3.91
CA PHE A 37 -23.23 -20.90 3.08
C PHE A 37 -23.25 -19.54 3.79
N GLN A 38 -23.43 -19.53 5.12
CA GLN A 38 -23.52 -18.32 5.95
C GLN A 38 -22.16 -17.82 6.50
N ARG A 39 -21.04 -18.22 5.90
CA ARG A 39 -19.71 -17.77 6.33
C ARG A 39 -19.62 -16.24 6.31
N PRO A 40 -19.14 -15.58 7.39
CA PRO A 40 -19.15 -14.12 7.49
C PRO A 40 -18.43 -13.39 6.35
N TRP A 41 -17.39 -13.99 5.76
CA TRP A 41 -16.60 -13.35 4.71
C TRP A 41 -17.34 -13.24 3.37
N LYS A 42 -18.29 -14.14 3.07
CA LYS A 42 -19.05 -14.13 1.80
C LYS A 42 -19.85 -12.82 1.65
N LYS A 43 -20.32 -12.25 2.76
CA LYS A 43 -21.01 -10.95 2.80
C LYS A 43 -20.22 -9.85 2.09
N TYR A 44 -18.91 -9.76 2.34
CA TYR A 44 -18.08 -8.70 1.77
C TYR A 44 -17.96 -8.80 0.24
N GLN A 45 -17.81 -10.02 -0.29
CA GLN A 45 -17.73 -10.22 -1.74
C GLN A 45 -19.06 -9.93 -2.43
N ILE A 46 -20.18 -10.31 -1.81
CA ILE A 46 -21.53 -10.01 -2.32
C ILE A 46 -21.77 -8.49 -2.37
N GLU A 47 -21.41 -7.78 -1.30
CA GLU A 47 -21.56 -6.32 -1.23
C GLU A 47 -20.66 -5.60 -2.24
N PHE A 48 -19.40 -5.99 -2.35
CA PHE A 48 -18.48 -5.41 -3.34
C PHE A 48 -18.95 -5.64 -4.77
N ARG A 49 -19.49 -6.82 -5.09
CA ARG A 49 -20.03 -7.10 -6.41
C ARG A 49 -21.14 -6.13 -6.81
N LYS A 50 -21.96 -5.68 -5.84
CA LYS A 50 -22.97 -4.65 -6.10
C LYS A 50 -22.31 -3.32 -6.48
N LEU A 51 -21.25 -2.94 -5.77
CA LEU A 51 -20.45 -1.76 -6.09
C LEU A 51 -19.77 -1.88 -7.46
N GLU A 52 -19.21 -3.04 -7.81
CA GLU A 52 -18.64 -3.28 -9.14
C GLU A 52 -19.70 -3.13 -10.24
N ILE A 53 -20.89 -3.70 -10.06
CA ILE A 53 -21.98 -3.58 -11.02
C ILE A 53 -22.40 -2.12 -11.18
N GLU A 54 -22.51 -1.38 -10.07
CA GLU A 54 -22.87 0.05 -10.11
C GLU A 54 -21.79 0.88 -10.81
N LYS A 55 -20.52 0.66 -10.49
CA LYS A 55 -19.38 1.31 -11.11
C LYS A 55 -19.31 1.02 -12.61
N ILE A 56 -19.43 -0.25 -13.00
CA ILE A 56 -19.47 -0.65 -14.42
C ILE A 56 -20.63 0.03 -15.15
N ARG A 57 -21.82 0.12 -14.54
CA ARG A 57 -22.95 0.83 -15.14
C ARG A 57 -22.66 2.32 -15.32
N GLN A 58 -22.06 2.97 -14.32
CA GLN A 58 -21.68 4.38 -14.41
C GLN A 58 -20.63 4.61 -15.50
N ASP A 59 -19.61 3.75 -15.58
CA ASP A 59 -18.56 3.83 -16.60
C ASP A 59 -19.14 3.59 -18.00
N LEU A 60 -20.00 2.59 -18.17
CA LEU A 60 -20.72 2.34 -19.43
C LEU A 60 -21.62 3.52 -19.80
N TYR A 61 -22.31 4.14 -18.84
CA TYR A 61 -23.14 5.31 -19.09
C TYR A 61 -22.31 6.53 -19.50
N ALA A 62 -21.19 6.79 -18.81
CA ALA A 62 -20.27 7.86 -19.16
C ALA A 62 -19.69 7.67 -20.57
N GLU A 63 -19.29 6.44 -20.90
CA GLU A 63 -18.71 6.10 -22.20
C GLU A 63 -19.77 6.13 -23.32
N SER A 64 -21.01 5.68 -23.04
CA SER A 64 -22.15 5.80 -23.96
C SER A 64 -22.46 7.27 -24.25
N ASN A 65 -22.49 8.12 -23.22
CA ASN A 65 -22.68 9.56 -23.39
C ASN A 65 -21.54 10.21 -24.20
N ALA A 66 -20.29 9.75 -24.02
CA ALA A 66 -19.16 10.20 -24.82
C ALA A 66 -19.30 9.79 -26.29
N LEU A 67 -19.84 8.59 -26.56
CA LEU A 67 -20.14 8.10 -27.90
C LEU A 67 -21.31 8.84 -28.56
N GLU A 68 -22.39 9.12 -27.84
CA GLU A 68 -23.52 9.92 -28.34
C GLU A 68 -23.12 11.37 -28.66
N LYS A 69 -22.10 11.90 -27.98
CA LYS A 69 -21.52 13.21 -28.29
C LYS A 69 -20.53 13.17 -29.46
N ASN A 70 -20.14 11.98 -29.94
CA ASN A 70 -19.20 11.83 -31.03
C ASN A 70 -19.89 12.12 -32.38
N SER A 71 -19.53 13.24 -33.00
CA SER A 71 -20.11 13.69 -34.27
C SER A 71 -19.92 12.67 -35.41
N ASN A 72 -18.79 11.98 -35.46
CA ASN A 72 -18.51 10.97 -36.49
C ASN A 72 -19.39 9.73 -36.32
N TYR A 73 -19.66 9.32 -35.07
CA TYR A 73 -20.56 8.20 -34.78
C TYR A 73 -22.01 8.53 -35.19
N ASN A 74 -22.52 9.71 -34.84
CA ASN A 74 -23.88 10.13 -35.19
C ASN A 74 -24.08 10.21 -36.70
N GLN A 75 -23.09 10.74 -37.43
CA GLN A 75 -23.13 10.75 -38.91
C GLN A 75 -23.15 9.35 -39.51
N LEU A 76 -22.44 8.39 -38.93
CA LEU A 76 -22.45 6.99 -39.37
C LEU A 76 -23.81 6.32 -39.09
N VAL A 77 -24.41 6.58 -37.93
CA VAL A 77 -25.74 6.05 -37.57
C VAL A 77 -26.83 6.60 -38.49
N GLU A 78 -26.82 7.89 -38.81
CA GLU A 78 -27.77 8.48 -39.77
C GLU A 78 -27.62 7.87 -41.17
N LYS A 79 -26.38 7.72 -41.65
CA LYS A 79 -26.09 7.09 -42.95
C LYS A 79 -26.55 5.64 -42.99
N LEU A 80 -26.37 4.90 -41.89
CA LEU A 80 -26.82 3.52 -41.76
C LEU A 80 -28.35 3.43 -41.85
N SER A 81 -29.07 4.25 -41.07
CA SER A 81 -30.55 4.29 -41.10
C SER A 81 -31.10 4.66 -42.47
N ALA A 82 -30.46 5.61 -43.16
CA ALA A 82 -30.84 5.98 -44.52
C ALA A 82 -30.60 4.84 -45.52
N ALA A 83 -29.51 4.07 -45.38
CA ALA A 83 -29.20 2.91 -46.22
C ALA A 83 -30.18 1.74 -45.96
N GLU A 84 -30.56 1.48 -44.71
CA GLU A 84 -31.58 0.48 -44.33
C GLU A 84 -32.94 0.79 -44.96
N LYS A 85 -33.38 2.05 -44.90
CA LYS A 85 -34.63 2.48 -45.57
C LYS A 85 -34.57 2.24 -47.08
N LYS A 86 -33.45 2.58 -47.72
CA LYS A 86 -33.26 2.32 -49.16
C LYS A 86 -33.29 0.82 -49.49
N PHE A 87 -32.68 -0.02 -48.65
CA PHE A 87 -32.69 -1.47 -48.82
C PHE A 87 -34.12 -2.03 -48.76
N ASN A 88 -34.89 -1.65 -47.74
CA ASN A 88 -36.27 -2.13 -47.56
C ASN A 88 -37.19 -1.71 -48.73
N VAL A 89 -37.04 -0.49 -49.24
CA VAL A 89 -37.81 -0.02 -50.42
C VAL A 89 -37.51 -0.88 -51.64
N ARG A 90 -36.23 -1.13 -51.95
CA ARG A 90 -35.84 -1.95 -53.11
C ARG A 90 -36.22 -3.43 -52.96
N GLN A 91 -36.22 -3.95 -51.73
CA GLN A 91 -36.68 -5.30 -51.46
C GLN A 91 -38.18 -5.45 -51.77
N ASN A 92 -39.00 -4.48 -51.36
CA ASN A 92 -40.43 -4.47 -51.70
C ASN A 92 -40.67 -4.36 -53.22
N GLU A 93 -39.91 -3.52 -53.93
CA GLU A 93 -39.98 -3.42 -55.40
C GLU A 93 -39.62 -4.77 -56.08
N LEU A 94 -38.64 -5.49 -55.55
CA LEU A 94 -38.27 -6.82 -56.05
C LEU A 94 -39.40 -7.84 -55.84
N ASP A 95 -40.04 -7.82 -54.67
CA ASP A 95 -41.14 -8.74 -54.36
C ASP A 95 -42.34 -8.51 -55.30
N GLU A 96 -42.63 -7.26 -55.66
CA GLU A 96 -43.66 -6.92 -56.66
C GLU A 96 -43.30 -7.44 -58.07
N ILE A 97 -42.03 -7.30 -58.49
CA ILE A 97 -41.56 -7.81 -59.80
C ILE A 97 -41.63 -9.34 -59.86
N VAL A 98 -41.26 -10.03 -58.78
CA VAL A 98 -41.33 -11.50 -58.70
C VAL A 98 -42.78 -11.97 -58.84
N GLN A 99 -43.74 -11.30 -58.20
CA GLN A 99 -45.17 -11.61 -58.37
C GLN A 99 -45.65 -11.37 -59.82
N GLN A 100 -45.18 -10.32 -60.48
CA GLN A 100 -45.50 -10.09 -61.90
C GLN A 100 -44.95 -11.19 -62.81
N LEU A 101 -43.73 -11.69 -62.55
CA LEU A 101 -43.15 -12.80 -63.29
C LEU A 101 -43.93 -14.10 -63.09
N GLU A 102 -44.38 -14.41 -61.88
CA GLU A 102 -45.22 -15.60 -61.62
C GLU A 102 -46.53 -15.57 -62.43
N ILE A 103 -47.15 -14.40 -62.56
CA ILE A 103 -48.36 -14.21 -63.37
C ILE A 103 -48.07 -14.43 -64.85
N LEU A 104 -46.98 -13.84 -65.37
CA LEU A 104 -46.60 -13.95 -66.77
C LEU A 104 -46.14 -15.37 -67.13
N ASP A 105 -45.45 -16.07 -66.25
CA ASP A 105 -45.06 -17.48 -66.46
C ASP A 105 -46.28 -18.40 -66.51
N ALA A 106 -47.31 -18.14 -65.70
CA ALA A 106 -48.59 -18.85 -65.77
C ALA A 106 -49.33 -18.57 -67.10
N GLU A 107 -49.27 -17.33 -67.60
CA GLU A 107 -49.82 -16.94 -68.91
C GLU A 107 -49.06 -17.62 -70.06
N LEU A 108 -47.72 -17.67 -69.98
CA LEU A 108 -46.86 -18.34 -70.96
C LEU A 108 -47.17 -19.83 -71.00
N TYR A 109 -47.31 -20.48 -69.84
CA TYR A 109 -47.66 -21.89 -69.75
C TYR A 109 -48.98 -22.18 -70.46
N LYS A 110 -50.02 -21.36 -70.22
CA LYS A 110 -51.32 -21.47 -70.87
C LYS A 110 -51.21 -21.27 -72.40
N ASN A 111 -50.54 -20.23 -72.85
CA ASN A 111 -50.42 -19.90 -74.27
C ASN A 111 -49.60 -20.97 -75.02
N ASN A 112 -48.52 -21.47 -74.41
CA ASN A 112 -47.71 -22.55 -74.97
C ASN A 112 -48.53 -23.85 -75.06
N GLN A 113 -49.32 -24.18 -74.03
CA GLN A 113 -50.19 -25.36 -74.08
C GLN A 113 -51.21 -25.28 -75.24
N LEU A 114 -51.84 -24.11 -75.43
CA LEU A 114 -52.75 -23.87 -76.56
C LEU A 114 -52.05 -23.99 -77.91
N TYR A 115 -50.84 -23.44 -78.04
CA TYR A 115 -50.01 -23.57 -79.23
C TYR A 115 -49.65 -25.03 -79.53
N GLN A 116 -49.21 -25.81 -78.53
CA GLN A 116 -48.85 -27.23 -78.73
C GLN A 116 -50.06 -28.08 -79.14
N PHE A 117 -51.24 -27.85 -78.54
CA PHE A 117 -52.46 -28.53 -78.96
C PHE A 117 -52.85 -28.20 -80.40
N ALA A 118 -52.90 -26.90 -80.74
CA ALA A 118 -53.23 -26.47 -82.09
C ALA A 118 -52.22 -26.99 -83.13
N LYS A 119 -50.93 -27.06 -82.77
CA LYS A 119 -49.88 -27.62 -83.60
C LYS A 119 -50.05 -29.13 -83.79
N ALA A 120 -50.34 -29.88 -82.73
CA ALA A 120 -50.59 -31.31 -82.82
C ALA A 120 -51.78 -31.62 -83.74
N ASP A 121 -52.88 -30.87 -83.60
CA ASP A 121 -54.05 -30.97 -84.47
C ASP A 121 -53.70 -30.65 -85.94
N LEU A 122 -52.85 -29.64 -86.16
CA LEU A 122 -52.34 -29.26 -87.49
C LEU A 122 -51.45 -30.34 -88.09
N ASP A 123 -50.59 -30.98 -87.30
CA ASP A 123 -49.70 -32.06 -87.76
C ASP A 123 -50.49 -33.32 -88.16
N VAL A 124 -51.57 -33.65 -87.43
CA VAL A 124 -52.50 -34.73 -87.81
C VAL A 124 -53.17 -34.42 -89.15
N LEU A 125 -53.74 -33.22 -89.30
CA LEU A 125 -54.39 -32.79 -90.55
C LEU A 125 -53.40 -32.65 -91.70
N LYS A 126 -52.16 -32.24 -91.43
CA LYS A 126 -51.08 -32.18 -92.42
C LYS A 126 -50.80 -33.57 -92.97
N TYR A 127 -50.68 -34.57 -92.10
CA TYR A 127 -50.48 -35.96 -92.51
C TYR A 127 -51.66 -36.48 -93.35
N GLU A 128 -52.90 -36.19 -92.97
CA GLU A 128 -54.08 -36.55 -93.77
C GLU A 128 -54.13 -35.83 -95.12
N TYR A 129 -53.78 -34.54 -95.16
CA TYR A 129 -53.71 -33.74 -96.38
C TYR A 129 -52.61 -34.26 -97.32
N GLU A 130 -51.42 -34.54 -96.81
CA GLU A 130 -50.31 -35.12 -97.58
C GLU A 130 -50.69 -36.51 -98.12
N LYS A 131 -51.35 -37.35 -97.32
CA LYS A 131 -51.85 -38.66 -97.76
C LYS A 131 -52.88 -38.56 -98.90
N SER A 132 -53.75 -37.56 -98.88
CA SER A 132 -54.77 -37.35 -99.92
C SER A 132 -54.18 -36.93 -101.28
N GLN A 133 -53.00 -36.31 -101.29
CA GLN A 133 -52.27 -35.94 -102.51
C GLN A 133 -51.67 -37.15 -103.28
N PHE A 134 -51.49 -38.30 -102.61
CA PHE A 134 -50.85 -39.50 -103.19
C PHE A 134 -51.81 -40.65 -103.55
N GLY A 135 -53.13 -40.40 -103.62
CA GLY A 135 -54.08 -41.32 -104.27
C GLY A 135 -54.70 -42.44 -103.40
N HIS A 136 -54.57 -42.41 -102.07
CA HIS A 136 -55.23 -43.37 -101.17
C HIS A 136 -56.16 -42.67 -100.16
N GLY A 137 -57.45 -42.55 -100.52
CA GLY A 137 -58.57 -42.27 -99.63
C GLY A 137 -58.44 -40.99 -98.79
N GLY A 138 -58.85 -39.85 -99.35
CA GLY A 138 -58.98 -38.58 -98.63
C GLY A 138 -60.17 -37.76 -99.13
N SER A 139 -60.87 -37.13 -98.19
CA SER A 139 -62.02 -36.23 -98.42
C SER A 139 -61.61 -34.99 -99.22
N GLU A 140 -62.48 -34.53 -100.13
CA GLU A 140 -62.30 -33.32 -100.98
C GLU A 140 -62.15 -31.99 -100.17
N ASN A 141 -62.26 -32.05 -98.83
CA ASN A 141 -62.33 -30.87 -97.95
C ASN A 141 -61.07 -30.60 -97.10
N SER A 142 -60.03 -31.44 -97.16
CA SER A 142 -58.87 -31.39 -96.25
C SER A 142 -58.01 -30.11 -96.37
N GLY A 143 -57.91 -29.51 -97.57
CA GLY A 143 -57.07 -28.32 -97.79
C GLY A 143 -57.63 -27.01 -97.18
N LYS A 144 -58.96 -26.86 -97.09
CA LYS A 144 -59.61 -25.69 -96.47
C LYS A 144 -59.48 -25.71 -94.95
N GLU A 145 -59.63 -26.89 -94.34
CA GLU A 145 -59.49 -27.05 -92.88
C GLU A 145 -58.03 -26.88 -92.42
N TYR A 146 -57.05 -27.37 -93.20
CA TYR A 146 -55.64 -27.11 -92.95
C TYR A 146 -55.29 -25.60 -92.92
N GLY A 147 -55.80 -24.82 -93.90
CA GLY A 147 -55.57 -23.38 -93.96
C GLY A 147 -56.18 -22.61 -92.78
N LYS A 148 -57.37 -23.00 -92.30
CA LYS A 148 -57.99 -22.39 -91.11
C LYS A 148 -57.23 -22.71 -89.83
N LEU A 149 -56.77 -23.96 -89.66
CA LEU A 149 -56.07 -24.36 -88.46
C LEU A 149 -54.66 -23.77 -88.41
N LYS A 150 -54.00 -23.61 -89.55
CA LYS A 150 -52.71 -22.91 -89.66
C LYS A 150 -52.77 -21.48 -89.12
N ILE A 151 -53.84 -20.73 -89.43
CA ILE A 151 -54.04 -19.37 -88.89
C ILE A 151 -54.16 -19.39 -87.35
N HIS A 152 -54.78 -20.42 -86.77
CA HIS A 152 -54.88 -20.55 -85.31
C HIS A 152 -53.54 -20.89 -84.66
N VAL A 153 -52.74 -21.75 -85.30
CA VAL A 153 -51.37 -22.06 -84.84
C VAL A 153 -50.48 -20.82 -84.90
N ASP A 154 -50.52 -20.07 -86.01
CA ASP A 154 -49.74 -18.83 -86.17
C ASP A 154 -50.16 -17.78 -85.13
N LYS A 155 -51.45 -17.68 -84.80
CA LYS A 155 -51.94 -16.81 -83.72
C LYS A 155 -51.39 -17.21 -82.36
N TYR A 156 -51.54 -18.48 -81.95
CA TYR A 156 -51.04 -18.93 -80.64
C TYR A 156 -49.51 -18.85 -80.53
N PHE A 157 -48.80 -19.01 -81.66
CA PHE A 157 -47.37 -18.77 -81.72
C PHE A 157 -47.01 -17.31 -81.43
N LEU A 158 -47.75 -16.35 -82.02
CA LEU A 158 -47.58 -14.92 -81.72
C LEU A 158 -47.93 -14.59 -80.27
N ASP A 159 -48.99 -15.17 -79.72
CA ASP A 159 -49.38 -14.99 -78.31
C ASP A 159 -48.26 -15.49 -77.36
N VAL A 160 -47.61 -16.62 -77.68
CA VAL A 160 -46.43 -17.12 -76.94
C VAL A 160 -45.26 -16.13 -77.04
N GLN A 161 -44.92 -15.65 -78.25
CA GLN A 161 -43.83 -14.68 -78.44
C GLN A 161 -44.09 -13.35 -77.71
N GLU A 162 -45.33 -12.88 -77.68
CA GLU A 162 -45.69 -11.66 -76.95
C GLU A 162 -45.48 -11.82 -75.44
N THR A 163 -45.92 -12.95 -74.87
CA THR A 163 -45.70 -13.24 -73.45
C THR A 163 -44.21 -13.43 -73.13
N GLU A 164 -43.44 -14.11 -73.99
CA GLU A 164 -41.99 -14.26 -73.83
C GLU A 164 -41.26 -12.91 -73.82
N ASN A 165 -41.66 -11.97 -74.71
CA ASN A 165 -41.09 -10.63 -74.74
C ASN A 165 -41.42 -9.82 -73.48
N LYS A 166 -42.64 -9.94 -72.94
CA LYS A 166 -43.04 -9.32 -71.67
C LYS A 166 -42.23 -9.88 -70.51
N ILE A 167 -42.04 -11.20 -70.46
CA ILE A 167 -41.20 -11.86 -69.45
C ILE A 167 -39.75 -11.36 -69.53
N GLU A 168 -39.16 -11.25 -70.72
CA GLU A 168 -37.78 -10.76 -70.86
C GLU A 168 -37.63 -9.29 -70.42
N ALA A 169 -38.62 -8.44 -70.70
CA ALA A 169 -38.62 -7.06 -70.22
C ALA A 169 -38.65 -6.96 -68.68
N VAL A 170 -39.53 -7.74 -68.03
CA VAL A 170 -39.64 -7.78 -66.57
C VAL A 170 -38.41 -8.44 -65.92
N LYS A 171 -37.85 -9.50 -66.53
CA LYS A 171 -36.58 -10.12 -66.09
C LYS A 171 -35.41 -9.15 -66.15
N ASN A 172 -35.36 -8.26 -67.14
CA ASN A 172 -34.33 -7.22 -67.20
C ASN A 172 -34.49 -6.19 -66.07
N GLN A 173 -35.72 -5.81 -65.71
CA GLN A 173 -35.98 -4.97 -64.53
C GLN A 173 -35.59 -5.67 -63.23
N GLU A 174 -35.90 -6.97 -63.09
CA GLU A 174 -35.51 -7.79 -61.94
C GLU A 174 -33.97 -7.81 -61.76
N ARG A 175 -33.22 -8.01 -62.85
CA ARG A 175 -31.74 -8.02 -62.81
C ARG A 175 -31.18 -6.67 -62.34
N GLU A 176 -31.73 -5.55 -62.81
CA GLU A 176 -31.32 -4.21 -62.39
C GLU A 176 -31.64 -3.94 -60.90
N ILE A 177 -32.82 -4.32 -60.42
CA ILE A 177 -33.17 -4.16 -59.00
C ILE A 177 -32.29 -5.04 -58.11
N ARG A 178 -32.03 -6.30 -58.50
CA ARG A 178 -31.12 -7.19 -57.75
C ARG A 178 -29.71 -6.60 -57.65
N LYS A 179 -29.19 -6.01 -58.73
CA LYS A 179 -27.89 -5.32 -58.74
C LYS A 179 -27.88 -4.14 -57.78
N ASN A 180 -28.93 -3.32 -57.78
CA ASN A 180 -29.06 -2.19 -56.85
C ASN A 180 -29.16 -2.65 -55.37
N ILE A 181 -29.90 -3.72 -55.10
CA ILE A 181 -29.97 -4.33 -53.76
C ILE A 181 -28.58 -4.78 -53.30
N ASP A 182 -27.79 -5.43 -54.16
CA ASP A 182 -26.43 -5.86 -53.84
C ASP A 182 -25.49 -4.69 -53.54
N GLU A 183 -25.60 -3.58 -54.29
CA GLU A 183 -24.84 -2.35 -54.03
C GLU A 183 -25.21 -1.71 -52.69
N VAL A 184 -26.52 -1.60 -52.40
CA VAL A 184 -27.01 -1.08 -51.11
C VAL A 184 -26.59 -2.00 -49.96
N LYS A 185 -26.66 -3.32 -50.14
CA LYS A 185 -26.25 -4.32 -49.15
C LYS A 185 -24.75 -4.27 -48.84
N LYS A 186 -23.89 -4.04 -49.84
CA LYS A 186 -22.44 -3.79 -49.65
C LYS A 186 -22.19 -2.52 -48.84
N SER A 187 -22.90 -1.44 -49.16
CA SER A 187 -22.82 -0.18 -48.42
C SER A 187 -23.26 -0.35 -46.97
N LEU A 188 -24.38 -1.03 -46.74
CA LEU A 188 -24.92 -1.34 -45.41
C LEU A 188 -23.94 -2.20 -44.60
N THR A 189 -23.35 -3.23 -45.20
CA THR A 189 -22.32 -4.05 -44.54
C THR A 189 -21.09 -3.23 -44.13
N THR A 190 -20.68 -2.27 -44.96
CA THR A 190 -19.53 -1.40 -44.70
C THR A 190 -19.83 -0.43 -43.55
N LEU A 191 -20.98 0.24 -43.60
CA LEU A 191 -21.42 1.17 -42.55
C LEU A 191 -21.65 0.46 -41.21
N THR A 192 -22.24 -0.74 -41.21
CA THR A 192 -22.41 -1.58 -40.01
C THR A 192 -21.05 -1.97 -39.43
N ARG A 193 -20.08 -2.32 -40.27
CA ARG A 193 -18.72 -2.65 -39.82
C ARG A 193 -18.02 -1.44 -39.22
N GLU A 194 -18.12 -0.26 -39.83
CA GLU A 194 -17.48 0.96 -39.31
C GLU A 194 -18.11 1.42 -37.99
N SER A 195 -19.44 1.41 -37.90
CA SER A 195 -20.18 1.69 -36.66
C SER A 195 -19.82 0.68 -35.56
N SER A 196 -19.80 -0.61 -35.87
CA SER A 196 -19.44 -1.66 -34.92
C SER A 196 -17.96 -1.65 -34.53
N LEU A 197 -17.04 -1.20 -35.39
CA LEU A 197 -15.63 -1.02 -35.06
C LEU A 197 -15.43 0.15 -34.08
N LEU A 198 -16.14 1.27 -34.28
CA LEU A 198 -16.15 2.37 -33.32
C LEU A 198 -16.70 1.87 -31.97
N LYS A 199 -17.81 1.12 -32.00
CA LYS A 199 -18.42 0.51 -30.81
C LYS A 199 -17.49 -0.51 -30.13
N ARG A 200 -16.78 -1.34 -30.88
CA ARG A 200 -15.85 -2.38 -30.38
C ARG A 200 -14.53 -1.85 -29.87
N LYS A 201 -13.98 -0.78 -30.46
CA LYS A 201 -12.78 -0.11 -29.92
C LYS A 201 -13.03 0.46 -28.51
N LEU A 202 -14.30 0.67 -28.18
CA LEU A 202 -14.76 1.17 -26.88
C LEU A 202 -15.33 0.10 -25.93
N THR A 203 -15.56 -1.14 -26.38
CA THR A 203 -16.20 -2.17 -25.55
C THR A 203 -15.27 -3.35 -25.30
N LYS A 204 -14.57 -3.32 -24.16
CA LYS A 204 -14.28 -4.53 -23.40
C LYS A 204 -15.30 -4.63 -22.27
N VAL A 205 -16.19 -5.61 -22.45
CA VAL A 205 -17.15 -6.19 -21.50
C VAL A 205 -18.39 -5.34 -21.23
N ASP A 206 -19.47 -5.72 -21.92
CA ASP A 206 -20.86 -5.28 -21.71
C ASP A 206 -21.63 -6.39 -20.96
N PRO A 207 -22.06 -6.17 -19.69
CA PRO A 207 -22.86 -7.13 -18.92
C PRO A 207 -24.35 -7.16 -19.28
N ASP A 208 -24.88 -6.17 -20.01
CA ASP A 208 -26.32 -6.08 -20.34
C ASP A 208 -26.68 -6.91 -21.58
N ALA A 209 -25.69 -7.37 -22.35
CA ALA A 209 -25.86 -8.36 -23.42
C ALA A 209 -26.04 -9.81 -22.91
N MET A 210 -26.08 -10.05 -21.60
CA MET A 210 -26.31 -11.39 -21.06
C MET A 210 -27.81 -11.76 -21.11
N SER A 211 -28.11 -12.89 -21.76
CA SER A 211 -29.46 -13.41 -21.95
C SER A 211 -30.22 -13.63 -20.63
N PHE A 212 -31.55 -13.60 -20.69
CA PHE A 212 -32.45 -13.93 -19.58
C PHE A 212 -32.12 -15.29 -18.92
N ALA A 213 -31.60 -16.24 -19.69
CA ALA A 213 -31.13 -17.54 -19.20
C ALA A 213 -29.93 -17.44 -18.25
N ASN A 214 -29.02 -16.47 -18.44
CA ASN A 214 -27.89 -16.23 -17.53
C ASN A 214 -28.30 -15.49 -16.24
N LYS A 215 -29.36 -14.66 -16.30
CA LYS A 215 -29.95 -14.03 -15.10
C LYS A 215 -30.65 -15.05 -14.20
N ILE A 216 -31.36 -16.02 -14.80
CA ILE A 216 -31.91 -17.18 -14.07
C ILE A 216 -30.78 -18.14 -13.63
N GLY A 217 -29.74 -18.28 -14.46
CA GLY A 217 -28.56 -19.06 -14.16
C GLY A 217 -27.91 -18.68 -12.83
N ASN A 218 -27.75 -17.39 -12.52
CA ASN A 218 -27.22 -16.94 -11.22
C ASN A 218 -28.16 -17.26 -10.04
N ILE A 219 -29.47 -17.05 -10.18
CA ILE A 219 -30.46 -17.35 -9.13
C ILE A 219 -30.52 -18.86 -8.82
N VAL A 220 -30.30 -19.71 -9.82
CA VAL A 220 -30.27 -21.17 -9.69
C VAL A 220 -28.89 -21.69 -9.25
N ARG A 221 -27.79 -21.01 -9.60
CA ARG A 221 -26.43 -21.30 -9.10
C ARG A 221 -26.24 -20.92 -7.64
N ASP A 222 -26.95 -19.90 -7.16
CA ASP A 222 -26.96 -19.45 -5.76
C ASP A 222 -27.72 -20.43 -4.81
N LEU A 223 -28.21 -21.56 -5.33
CA LEU A 223 -28.80 -22.63 -4.51
C LEU A 223 -27.70 -23.42 -3.77
N PRO A 224 -27.92 -23.84 -2.50
CA PRO A 224 -26.89 -24.38 -1.61
C PRO A 224 -26.07 -25.57 -2.12
N ILE A 225 -26.58 -26.33 -3.10
CA ILE A 225 -25.98 -27.57 -3.58
C ILE A 225 -24.96 -27.32 -4.70
N LEU A 226 -25.14 -26.27 -5.53
CA LEU A 226 -24.28 -26.01 -6.70
C LEU A 226 -23.07 -25.13 -6.37
N ASP A 227 -23.16 -24.24 -5.37
CA ASP A 227 -22.03 -23.42 -4.86
C ASP A 227 -20.87 -24.28 -4.30
N PHE A 228 -21.14 -25.55 -3.94
CA PHE A 228 -20.12 -26.48 -3.44
C PHE A 228 -19.17 -27.03 -4.52
N ILE A 229 -19.61 -27.10 -5.78
CA ILE A 229 -18.86 -27.77 -6.86
C ILE A 229 -17.96 -26.79 -7.64
N ASP A 230 -18.34 -25.50 -7.67
CA ASP A 230 -17.61 -24.40 -8.34
C ASP A 230 -18.03 -23.06 -7.70
N PRO A 231 -17.48 -22.71 -6.52
CA PRO A 231 -17.95 -21.59 -5.72
C PRO A 231 -17.67 -20.26 -6.40
N TYR A 232 -18.71 -19.45 -6.60
CA TYR A 232 -18.56 -18.12 -7.17
C TYR A 232 -17.85 -17.15 -6.20
N TYR A 233 -18.05 -17.36 -4.90
CA TYR A 233 -17.37 -16.65 -3.83
C TYR A 233 -16.37 -17.59 -3.17
N GLU A 234 -15.09 -17.22 -3.20
CA GLU A 234 -14.02 -18.06 -2.67
C GLU A 234 -13.09 -17.29 -1.73
N VAL A 235 -12.40 -18.03 -0.87
CA VAL A 235 -11.33 -17.47 -0.04
C VAL A 235 -10.15 -17.16 -0.94
N LYS A 236 -9.92 -15.87 -1.20
CA LYS A 236 -8.72 -15.42 -1.91
C LYS A 236 -7.53 -15.56 -0.99
N GLN A 237 -6.51 -16.29 -1.46
CA GLN A 237 -5.29 -16.51 -0.69
C GLN A 237 -4.04 -16.21 -1.52
N VAL A 238 -3.05 -15.61 -0.86
CA VAL A 238 -1.69 -15.40 -1.38
C VAL A 238 -0.74 -16.16 -0.49
N VAL A 239 0.15 -16.95 -1.07
CA VAL A 239 1.26 -17.59 -0.36
C VAL A 239 2.48 -16.71 -0.56
N VAL A 240 3.01 -16.16 0.53
CA VAL A 240 4.13 -15.22 0.47
C VAL A 240 5.42 -16.01 0.31
N ASN A 241 6.17 -15.72 -0.75
CA ASN A 241 7.37 -16.47 -1.09
C ASN A 241 8.50 -16.25 -0.07
N GLY A 242 9.19 -17.33 0.30
CA GLY A 242 10.37 -17.28 1.16
C GLY A 242 10.11 -16.89 2.62
N LEU A 243 8.83 -16.80 3.04
CA LEU A 243 8.45 -16.54 4.43
C LEU A 243 7.67 -17.73 5.00
N GLU A 244 8.08 -18.16 6.18
CA GLU A 244 7.40 -19.18 6.96
C GLU A 244 6.76 -18.56 8.21
N GLU A 245 5.70 -19.19 8.67
CA GLU A 245 5.03 -18.92 9.93
C GLU A 245 5.12 -20.19 10.78
N ASP A 246 5.57 -20.04 12.02
CA ASP A 246 5.65 -21.15 12.93
C ASP A 246 4.26 -21.52 13.46
N LEU A 247 3.66 -22.54 12.85
CA LEU A 247 2.44 -23.17 13.30
C LEU A 247 2.80 -24.53 13.90
N VAL A 248 2.93 -24.57 15.22
CA VAL A 248 3.21 -25.81 15.97
C VAL A 248 4.54 -26.46 15.54
N TYR A 249 5.59 -25.65 15.40
CA TYR A 249 6.96 -26.08 15.07
C TYR A 249 7.13 -26.69 13.67
N MET A 250 6.19 -26.42 12.75
CA MET A 250 6.16 -27.05 11.41
C MET A 250 6.60 -26.15 10.24
N GLY A 251 7.09 -24.92 10.48
CA GLY A 251 7.63 -24.06 9.41
C GLY A 251 6.69 -23.93 8.20
N MET A 252 5.45 -23.51 8.44
CA MET A 252 4.43 -23.50 7.40
C MET A 252 4.60 -22.29 6.49
N PRO A 253 4.33 -22.37 5.17
CA PRO A 253 4.33 -21.19 4.32
C PRO A 253 3.40 -20.11 4.87
N LYS A 254 3.86 -18.86 4.84
CA LYS A 254 3.06 -17.70 5.24
C LYS A 254 1.94 -17.49 4.23
N VAL A 255 0.70 -17.46 4.72
CA VAL A 255 -0.50 -17.31 3.90
C VAL A 255 -1.26 -16.06 4.31
N ASP A 256 -1.65 -15.28 3.32
CA ASP A 256 -2.48 -14.09 3.47
C ASP A 256 -3.84 -14.28 2.80
N ARG A 257 -4.92 -13.92 3.50
CA ARG A 257 -6.30 -14.02 3.01
C ARG A 257 -7.07 -12.71 3.10
N CYS A 258 -6.39 -11.59 3.31
CA CYS A 258 -7.04 -10.29 3.52
C CYS A 258 -7.91 -9.88 2.32
N MET A 259 -7.49 -10.22 1.10
CA MET A 259 -8.27 -10.00 -0.13
C MET A 259 -9.61 -10.74 -0.18
N THR A 260 -9.86 -11.69 0.73
CA THR A 260 -11.17 -12.33 0.83
C THR A 260 -12.26 -11.33 1.20
N CYS A 261 -11.94 -10.34 2.04
CA CYS A 261 -12.85 -9.26 2.44
C CYS A 261 -12.48 -7.92 1.80
N HIS A 262 -11.19 -7.62 1.66
CA HIS A 262 -10.67 -6.39 1.03
C HIS A 262 -10.55 -6.56 -0.49
N VAL A 263 -11.66 -6.88 -1.14
CA VAL A 263 -11.70 -7.29 -2.56
C VAL A 263 -11.47 -6.17 -3.57
N GLY A 264 -11.51 -4.90 -3.13
CA GLY A 264 -11.22 -3.73 -3.96
C GLY A 264 -9.80 -3.17 -3.78
N ILE A 265 -9.00 -3.75 -2.88
CA ILE A 265 -7.73 -3.15 -2.43
C ILE A 265 -6.71 -2.96 -3.56
N ASP A 266 -6.69 -3.87 -4.53
CA ASP A 266 -5.77 -3.88 -5.68
C ASP A 266 -6.45 -3.38 -6.98
N LYS A 267 -7.66 -2.82 -6.89
CA LYS A 267 -8.44 -2.37 -8.05
C LYS A 267 -8.54 -0.86 -8.06
N ALA A 268 -8.17 -0.22 -9.17
CA ALA A 268 -8.42 1.20 -9.38
C ALA A 268 -9.92 1.50 -9.54
N GLY A 269 -10.35 2.71 -9.16
CA GLY A 269 -11.72 3.19 -9.33
C GLY A 269 -12.65 2.92 -8.14
N PHE A 270 -12.12 2.41 -7.03
CA PHE A 270 -12.82 2.20 -5.77
C PHE A 270 -12.22 3.02 -4.62
N GLU A 271 -11.45 4.08 -4.93
CA GLU A 271 -10.76 4.90 -3.93
C GLU A 271 -11.75 5.49 -2.90
N ASP A 272 -12.91 5.95 -3.39
CA ASP A 272 -14.00 6.53 -2.58
C ASP A 272 -14.98 5.48 -2.00
N ALA A 273 -14.76 4.19 -2.26
CA ALA A 273 -15.63 3.14 -1.73
C ALA A 273 -15.47 3.03 -0.20
N PRO A 274 -16.53 2.69 0.56
CA PRO A 274 -16.44 2.53 2.00
C PRO A 274 -15.53 1.35 2.38
N GLN A 275 -14.83 1.44 3.51
CA GLN A 275 -14.06 0.32 4.04
C GLN A 275 -14.98 -0.89 4.31
N PRO A 276 -14.57 -2.14 3.97
CA PRO A 276 -13.23 -2.57 3.52
C PRO A 276 -13.02 -2.59 1.99
N TYR A 277 -13.91 -1.96 1.20
CA TYR A 277 -13.93 -2.05 -0.27
C TYR A 277 -13.04 -1.05 -0.99
N SER A 278 -12.46 -0.11 -0.25
CA SER A 278 -11.64 0.97 -0.81
C SER A 278 -10.36 0.44 -1.46
N THR A 279 -9.95 1.08 -2.55
CA THR A 279 -8.65 0.89 -3.20
C THR A 279 -7.50 1.27 -2.26
N HIS A 280 -6.36 0.59 -2.37
CA HIS A 280 -5.18 0.93 -1.59
C HIS A 280 -4.73 2.39 -1.89
N PRO A 281 -4.46 3.22 -0.86
CA PRO A 281 -4.10 4.63 -1.07
C PRO A 281 -2.87 4.85 -1.94
N LYS A 282 -1.96 3.87 -1.96
CA LYS A 282 -0.72 3.86 -2.74
C LYS A 282 -0.73 2.68 -3.73
N LEU A 283 -1.76 2.56 -4.57
CA LEU A 283 -1.95 1.39 -5.46
C LEU A 283 -0.71 1.12 -6.33
N ASP A 284 -0.28 2.11 -7.11
CA ASP A 284 0.82 1.94 -8.07
C ASP A 284 2.20 1.75 -7.42
N PHE A 285 2.35 2.18 -6.16
CA PHE A 285 3.60 2.05 -5.42
C PHE A 285 3.66 0.78 -4.54
N MET A 286 2.50 0.29 -4.08
CA MET A 286 2.43 -0.85 -3.15
C MET A 286 1.78 -2.07 -3.74
N VAL A 287 0.45 -2.16 -3.82
CA VAL A 287 -0.23 -3.46 -4.03
C VAL A 287 -0.61 -3.72 -5.48
N GLY A 288 -0.46 -2.73 -6.36
CA GLY A 288 -0.85 -2.82 -7.76
C GLY A 288 -0.02 -3.84 -8.55
N PRO A 289 -0.51 -4.35 -9.70
CA PRO A 289 0.15 -5.43 -10.44
C PRO A 289 1.55 -5.09 -10.95
N ASN A 290 1.79 -3.80 -11.24
CA ASN A 290 3.07 -3.28 -11.77
C ASN A 290 3.87 -2.52 -10.71
N SER A 291 3.44 -2.59 -9.45
CA SER A 291 4.14 -1.93 -8.35
C SER A 291 5.42 -2.67 -7.98
N PRO A 292 6.32 -2.05 -7.21
CA PRO A 292 7.43 -2.74 -6.57
C PRO A 292 7.03 -3.83 -5.55
N HIS A 293 5.78 -3.84 -5.06
CA HIS A 293 5.32 -4.75 -3.99
C HIS A 293 4.00 -5.47 -4.33
N PRO A 294 3.86 -6.07 -5.54
CA PRO A 294 2.58 -6.55 -6.02
C PRO A 294 1.93 -7.52 -5.02
N LEU A 295 0.62 -7.35 -4.82
CA LEU A 295 -0.09 -8.05 -3.75
C LEU A 295 -0.01 -9.57 -3.87
N SER A 296 0.05 -10.07 -5.10
CA SER A 296 0.20 -11.50 -5.43
C SER A 296 1.49 -12.12 -4.92
N GLU A 297 2.50 -11.32 -4.60
CA GLU A 297 3.80 -11.81 -4.11
C GLU A 297 4.01 -11.49 -2.62
N PHE A 298 3.58 -10.30 -2.18
CA PHE A 298 3.87 -9.82 -0.82
C PHE A 298 2.74 -10.07 0.18
N GLY A 299 1.48 -10.12 -0.26
CA GLY A 299 0.32 -10.13 0.64
C GLY A 299 0.21 -8.87 1.54
N CYS A 300 -0.86 -8.78 2.33
CA CYS A 300 -1.09 -7.63 3.22
C CYS A 300 -0.29 -7.73 4.53
N THR A 301 -0.27 -8.90 5.15
CA THR A 301 0.31 -9.19 6.47
C THR A 301 1.83 -9.08 6.53
N THR A 302 2.51 -9.02 5.39
CA THR A 302 3.95 -8.70 5.34
C THR A 302 4.20 -7.29 5.86
N CYS A 303 3.39 -6.33 5.41
CA CYS A 303 3.47 -4.93 5.84
C CYS A 303 2.62 -4.67 7.08
N HIS A 304 1.38 -5.14 7.10
CA HIS A 304 0.40 -4.81 8.15
C HIS A 304 0.41 -5.74 9.36
N ALA A 305 1.18 -6.83 9.35
CA ALA A 305 1.10 -7.88 10.36
C ALA A 305 -0.33 -8.46 10.51
N GLY A 306 -0.64 -9.07 11.64
CA GLY A 306 -1.92 -9.75 11.87
C GLY A 306 -1.90 -11.21 11.44
N ARG A 307 -3.08 -11.83 11.50
CA ARG A 307 -3.23 -13.27 11.25
C ARG A 307 -3.72 -13.49 9.82
N GLY A 308 -2.78 -13.68 8.89
CA GLY A 308 -3.08 -13.79 7.45
C GLY A 308 -4.00 -14.95 7.07
N ARG A 309 -4.03 -16.03 7.87
CA ARG A 309 -4.95 -17.16 7.67
C ARG A 309 -6.40 -16.89 8.14
N GLY A 310 -6.61 -15.80 8.88
CA GLY A 310 -7.92 -15.37 9.37
C GLY A 310 -8.85 -14.95 8.23
N THR A 311 -10.12 -15.30 8.35
CA THR A 311 -11.18 -14.95 7.37
C THR A 311 -12.31 -14.15 8.01
N GLY A 312 -12.06 -13.54 9.16
CA GLY A 312 -13.04 -12.78 9.93
C GLY A 312 -12.38 -11.59 10.61
N PHE A 313 -13.20 -10.63 11.06
CA PHE A 313 -12.70 -9.40 11.66
C PHE A 313 -11.82 -9.68 12.89
N TYR A 314 -12.34 -10.43 13.87
CA TYR A 314 -11.56 -10.85 15.02
C TYR A 314 -10.42 -11.80 14.65
N THR A 315 -10.69 -12.81 13.81
CA THR A 315 -9.72 -13.89 13.52
C THR A 315 -8.50 -13.42 12.72
N SER A 316 -8.56 -12.27 12.07
CA SER A 316 -7.42 -11.65 11.36
C SER A 316 -6.59 -10.74 12.28
N ALA A 317 -6.96 -10.63 13.56
CA ALA A 317 -6.31 -9.82 14.58
C ALA A 317 -6.22 -8.33 14.22
N HIS A 318 -7.31 -7.74 13.72
CA HIS A 318 -7.40 -6.29 13.48
C HIS A 318 -7.18 -5.51 14.78
N SER A 319 -6.45 -4.40 14.69
CA SER A 319 -6.15 -3.54 15.83
C SER A 319 -6.66 -2.11 15.61
N PRO A 320 -7.28 -1.49 16.63
CA PRO A 320 -7.77 -0.12 16.56
C PRO A 320 -6.61 0.88 16.65
N ASN A 321 -6.81 2.09 16.11
CA ASN A 321 -5.80 3.16 16.20
C ASN A 321 -5.76 3.82 17.58
N ASP A 322 -6.86 3.78 18.31
CA ASP A 322 -7.11 4.55 19.52
C ASP A 322 -8.21 3.90 20.39
N LYS A 323 -8.36 4.39 21.62
CA LYS A 323 -9.32 3.87 22.61
C LYS A 323 -10.78 4.06 22.18
N GLU A 324 -11.10 5.10 21.42
CA GLU A 324 -12.47 5.36 20.95
C GLU A 324 -12.89 4.36 19.87
N THR A 325 -12.00 4.12 18.90
CA THR A 325 -12.16 3.10 17.86
C THR A 325 -12.28 1.72 18.49
N ALA A 326 -11.46 1.41 19.49
CA ALA A 326 -11.55 0.16 20.25
C ALA A 326 -12.93 -0.03 20.91
N TYR A 327 -13.44 1.01 21.58
CA TYR A 327 -14.77 0.99 22.21
C TYR A 327 -15.88 0.80 21.17
N ARG A 328 -15.81 1.53 20.05
CA ARG A 328 -16.77 1.42 18.95
C ARG A 328 -16.78 0.02 18.36
N TRP A 329 -15.61 -0.54 18.05
CA TRP A 329 -15.49 -1.90 17.50
C TRP A 329 -15.97 -2.96 18.49
N LYS A 330 -15.74 -2.77 19.80
CA LYS A 330 -16.30 -3.66 20.83
C LYS A 330 -17.83 -3.66 20.80
N LYS A 331 -18.45 -2.49 20.64
CA LYS A 331 -19.92 -2.35 20.60
C LYS A 331 -20.54 -2.82 19.29
N GLU A 332 -19.95 -2.45 18.15
CA GLU A 332 -20.52 -2.68 16.81
C GLU A 332 -20.13 -4.06 16.22
N LEU A 333 -18.92 -4.53 16.52
CA LEU A 333 -18.32 -5.71 15.89
C LEU A 333 -17.95 -6.81 16.90
N GLY A 334 -18.23 -6.61 18.19
CA GLY A 334 -17.84 -7.56 19.24
C GLY A 334 -16.32 -7.72 19.36
N TRP A 335 -15.54 -6.71 18.99
CA TRP A 335 -14.08 -6.78 18.99
C TRP A 335 -13.50 -6.87 20.41
N GLU A 336 -12.50 -7.71 20.55
CA GLU A 336 -11.61 -7.80 21.71
C GLU A 336 -10.18 -8.10 21.25
N PRO A 337 -9.15 -7.77 22.05
CA PRO A 337 -7.77 -8.14 21.75
C PRO A 337 -7.60 -9.66 21.65
N MET A 338 -6.88 -10.15 20.64
CA MET A 338 -6.56 -11.56 20.52
C MET A 338 -5.33 -11.90 21.38
N HIS A 339 -5.56 -12.17 22.66
CA HIS A 339 -4.50 -12.36 23.68
C HIS A 339 -3.44 -13.41 23.33
N TYR A 340 -3.79 -14.44 22.56
CA TYR A 340 -2.87 -15.55 22.20
C TYR A 340 -2.21 -15.40 20.83
N TRP A 341 -2.43 -14.28 20.15
CA TRP A 341 -1.77 -14.00 18.88
C TRP A 341 -0.71 -12.94 19.06
N GLU A 342 0.55 -13.36 18.99
CA GLU A 342 1.68 -12.51 19.35
C GLU A 342 1.91 -11.33 18.39
N ILE A 343 1.43 -11.44 17.15
CA ILE A 343 1.71 -10.47 16.09
C ILE A 343 0.38 -9.93 15.53
N PRO A 344 -0.40 -9.19 16.33
CA PRO A 344 -1.65 -8.59 15.86
C PRO A 344 -1.36 -7.60 14.73
N MET A 345 -2.40 -7.22 13.98
CA MET A 345 -2.26 -6.27 12.89
C MET A 345 -1.78 -4.93 13.44
N LEU A 346 -0.86 -4.28 12.74
CA LEU A 346 -0.41 -2.95 13.11
C LEU A 346 -1.57 -1.96 12.92
N PRO A 347 -1.88 -1.14 13.93
CA PRO A 347 -2.69 0.05 13.73
C PRO A 347 -2.17 0.88 12.56
N LYS A 348 -3.05 1.60 11.86
CA LYS A 348 -2.73 2.43 10.69
C LYS A 348 -1.54 3.37 10.94
N LYS A 349 -1.45 3.95 12.14
CA LYS A 349 -0.34 4.85 12.53
C LYS A 349 1.04 4.19 12.60
N TYR A 350 1.10 2.86 12.65
CA TYR A 350 2.33 2.09 12.78
C TYR A 350 2.64 1.25 11.53
N THR A 351 1.88 1.38 10.45
CA THR A 351 2.05 0.52 9.26
C THR A 351 3.40 0.69 8.58
N GLU A 352 3.99 1.89 8.63
CA GLU A 352 5.33 2.15 8.12
C GLU A 352 6.41 1.31 8.83
N ALA A 353 6.19 0.87 10.08
CA ALA A 353 7.12 -0.03 10.77
C ALA A 353 7.31 -1.36 10.03
N GLY A 354 6.31 -1.77 9.24
CA GLY A 354 6.40 -2.94 8.36
C GLY A 354 7.51 -2.82 7.31
N CYS A 355 7.82 -1.61 6.84
CA CYS A 355 8.87 -1.38 5.83
C CYS A 355 10.26 -1.76 6.36
N TYR A 356 10.51 -1.59 7.66
CA TYR A 356 11.81 -1.87 8.28
C TYR A 356 12.25 -3.33 8.11
N LYS A 357 11.31 -4.27 8.00
CA LYS A 357 11.59 -5.71 7.85
C LYS A 357 12.52 -6.02 6.67
N CYS A 358 12.37 -5.30 5.56
CA CYS A 358 13.17 -5.49 4.35
C CYS A 358 14.10 -4.31 4.07
N HIS A 359 13.72 -3.11 4.52
CA HIS A 359 14.45 -1.87 4.22
C HIS A 359 15.35 -1.37 5.35
N SER A 360 15.68 -2.21 6.32
CA SER A 360 16.58 -1.87 7.42
C SER A 360 17.97 -1.38 6.98
N GLY A 361 18.40 -1.59 5.74
CA GLY A 361 19.69 -1.10 5.22
C GLY A 361 19.64 0.24 4.47
N ASN A 362 18.48 0.67 3.97
CA ASN A 362 18.39 1.68 2.90
C ASN A 362 17.50 2.87 3.31
N MET A 363 17.97 3.70 4.24
CA MET A 363 17.23 4.90 4.71
C MET A 363 17.83 6.19 4.09
N PRO A 364 17.03 7.26 3.88
CA PRO A 364 15.58 7.36 4.13
C PRO A 364 14.73 6.64 3.08
N LEU A 365 13.51 6.26 3.45
CA LEU A 365 12.56 5.57 2.59
C LEU A 365 11.49 6.51 2.08
N LYS A 366 11.26 6.44 0.76
CA LYS A 366 10.11 7.09 0.13
C LYS A 366 8.82 6.43 0.61
N GLU A 367 7.77 7.22 0.86
CA GLU A 367 6.44 6.74 1.29
C GLU A 367 6.40 6.13 2.71
N ALA A 368 7.49 6.27 3.48
CA ALA A 368 7.66 5.86 4.87
C ALA A 368 8.45 6.92 5.66
N GLU A 369 7.96 8.16 5.61
CA GLU A 369 8.58 9.34 6.19
C GLU A 369 8.65 9.27 7.72
N THR A 370 7.63 8.71 8.38
CA THR A 370 7.57 8.56 9.84
C THR A 370 8.62 7.56 10.33
N LEU A 371 8.76 6.42 9.65
CA LEU A 371 9.83 5.45 9.95
C LEU A 371 11.21 6.09 9.74
N SER A 372 11.37 6.84 8.64
CA SER A 372 12.62 7.53 8.31
C SER A 372 13.01 8.57 9.35
N LEU A 373 12.03 9.34 9.81
CA LEU A 373 12.20 10.30 10.90
C LEU A 373 12.56 9.57 12.19
N GLY A 374 11.83 8.52 12.56
CA GLY A 374 12.07 7.74 13.78
C GLY A 374 13.49 7.19 13.86
N LEU A 375 14.01 6.61 12.76
CA LEU A 375 15.39 6.13 12.71
C LEU A 375 16.42 7.27 12.73
N SER A 376 16.11 8.40 12.09
CA SER A 376 16.99 9.58 12.13
C SER A 376 17.08 10.16 13.56
N VAL A 377 15.96 10.17 14.30
CA VAL A 377 15.93 10.55 15.72
C VAL A 377 16.70 9.54 16.56
N PHE A 378 16.53 8.24 16.32
CA PHE A 378 17.27 7.18 17.03
C PHE A 378 18.79 7.35 16.89
N GLU A 379 19.26 7.63 15.66
CA GLU A 379 20.67 7.90 15.39
C GLU A 379 21.12 9.21 16.03
N LYS A 380 20.36 10.31 15.84
CA LYS A 380 20.72 11.64 16.34
C LYS A 380 20.73 11.72 17.87
N ALA A 381 19.76 11.11 18.53
CA ALA A 381 19.72 10.99 19.98
C ALA A 381 20.79 10.04 20.52
N GLY A 382 21.40 9.21 19.66
CA GLY A 382 22.44 8.29 20.04
C GLY A 382 21.93 7.12 20.88
N CYS A 383 20.72 6.63 20.62
CA CYS A 383 20.15 5.49 21.34
C CYS A 383 21.08 4.27 21.27
N TYR A 384 21.76 4.08 20.13
CA TYR A 384 22.75 3.01 19.92
C TYR A 384 23.96 3.09 20.85
N ALA A 385 24.25 4.26 21.41
CA ALA A 385 25.43 4.47 22.26
C ALA A 385 25.25 3.79 23.61
N CYS A 386 24.03 3.86 24.18
CA CYS A 386 23.67 3.16 25.40
C CYS A 386 23.15 1.74 25.11
N HIS A 387 22.38 1.57 24.03
CA HIS A 387 21.78 0.30 23.67
C HIS A 387 22.48 -0.31 22.47
N GLN A 388 23.13 -1.47 22.64
CA GLN A 388 23.81 -2.11 21.53
C GLN A 388 22.82 -2.49 20.41
N VAL A 389 23.09 -1.98 19.20
CA VAL A 389 22.37 -2.31 17.97
C VAL A 389 23.39 -2.57 16.86
N ASP A 390 23.31 -3.74 16.22
CA ASP A 390 24.36 -4.24 15.32
C ASP A 390 24.62 -3.30 14.15
N ARG A 391 23.57 -2.63 13.66
CA ARG A 391 23.66 -1.64 12.58
C ARG A 391 24.57 -0.45 12.92
N TRP A 392 24.72 -0.10 14.19
CA TRP A 392 25.46 1.09 14.66
C TRP A 392 26.67 0.74 15.54
N ASN A 393 27.13 -0.52 15.56
CA ASN A 393 28.28 -0.93 16.39
C ASN A 393 29.55 -0.09 16.14
N ASP A 394 29.79 0.33 14.90
CA ASP A 394 30.95 1.14 14.51
C ASP A 394 30.65 2.65 14.45
N SER A 395 29.49 3.08 14.94
CA SER A 395 29.11 4.50 14.92
C SER A 395 29.87 5.29 15.98
N PRO A 396 30.32 6.52 15.68
CA PRO A 396 31.00 7.36 16.65
C PRO A 396 30.05 7.69 17.80
N LYS A 397 30.62 7.94 18.99
CA LYS A 397 29.79 8.35 20.13
C LYS A 397 29.08 9.68 19.83
N PRO A 398 27.80 9.84 20.23
CA PRO A 398 26.99 11.02 19.94
C PRO A 398 27.45 12.28 20.69
N GLY A 399 28.05 12.11 21.87
CA GLY A 399 28.57 13.21 22.69
C GLY A 399 30.01 13.56 22.32
N PRO A 400 30.44 14.81 22.54
CA PRO A 400 31.82 15.21 22.32
C PRO A 400 32.78 14.46 23.24
N SER A 401 34.02 14.28 22.78
CA SER A 401 35.11 13.83 23.64
C SER A 401 35.33 14.81 24.82
N LEU A 402 35.46 14.24 26.02
CA LEU A 402 35.70 14.98 27.25
C LEU A 402 37.17 14.91 27.69
N TYR A 403 38.05 14.24 26.93
CA TYR A 403 39.48 14.15 27.27
C TYR A 403 40.14 15.50 27.51
N HIS A 404 39.78 16.54 26.74
CA HIS A 404 40.37 17.88 26.86
C HIS A 404 39.40 18.91 27.48
N LEU A 405 38.38 18.46 28.21
CA LEU A 405 37.30 19.32 28.73
C LEU A 405 37.81 20.55 29.48
N ALA A 406 38.80 20.37 30.36
CA ALA A 406 39.35 21.44 31.20
C ALA A 406 40.03 22.58 30.40
N SER A 407 40.45 22.32 29.16
CA SER A 407 41.00 23.36 28.26
C SER A 407 39.92 24.18 27.55
N LYS A 408 38.69 23.66 27.52
CA LYS A 408 37.56 24.21 26.77
C LYS A 408 36.59 24.96 27.66
N THR A 409 36.18 24.37 28.77
CA THR A 409 35.16 24.90 29.70
C THR A 409 35.74 25.06 31.11
N ASN A 410 34.90 25.45 32.08
CA ASN A 410 35.26 25.53 33.50
C ASN A 410 34.30 24.69 34.37
N LYS A 411 34.67 24.42 35.63
CA LYS A 411 33.90 23.57 36.55
C LYS A 411 32.48 24.09 36.78
N ASP A 412 32.31 25.40 36.93
CA ASP A 412 31.01 26.05 37.17
C ASP A 412 30.03 25.83 35.99
N TRP A 413 30.49 26.07 34.76
CA TRP A 413 29.69 25.82 33.55
C TRP A 413 29.35 24.33 33.41
N THR A 414 30.34 23.44 33.60
CA THR A 414 30.16 21.99 33.46
C THR A 414 29.14 21.46 34.46
N TYR A 415 29.21 21.91 35.72
CA TYR A 415 28.24 21.57 36.76
C TYR A 415 26.82 21.95 36.33
N LYS A 416 26.60 23.21 35.96
CA LYS A 416 25.28 23.73 35.55
C LYS A 416 24.74 23.02 34.31
N TRP A 417 25.62 22.69 33.37
CA TRP A 417 25.27 21.96 32.16
C TRP A 417 24.82 20.53 32.45
N ILE A 418 25.47 19.81 33.37
CA ILE A 418 25.04 18.47 33.79
C ILE A 418 23.71 18.53 34.56
N LEU A 419 23.52 19.55 35.39
CA LEU A 419 22.30 19.74 36.20
C LEU A 419 21.06 19.92 35.34
N ASP A 420 21.09 20.82 34.36
CA ASP A 420 19.97 21.07 33.45
C ASP A 420 20.48 21.59 32.09
N PRO A 421 20.81 20.70 31.13
CA PRO A 421 21.30 21.10 29.82
C PRO A 421 20.35 22.04 29.07
N ARG A 422 19.02 21.86 29.27
CA ARG A 422 17.99 22.63 28.56
C ARG A 422 17.85 24.06 29.08
N SER A 423 18.29 24.33 30.32
CA SER A 423 18.41 25.69 30.85
C SER A 423 19.45 26.54 30.09
N PHE A 424 20.44 25.89 29.46
CA PHE A 424 21.44 26.55 28.62
C PHE A 424 21.02 26.59 27.15
N ARG A 425 20.52 25.46 26.62
CA ARG A 425 20.11 25.30 25.21
C ARG A 425 18.83 24.49 25.09
N HIS A 426 17.76 25.13 24.63
CA HIS A 426 16.43 24.51 24.54
C HIS A 426 16.39 23.26 23.64
N ASN A 427 17.20 23.22 22.57
CA ASN A 427 17.27 22.14 21.58
C ASN A 427 18.48 21.20 21.76
N THR A 428 19.07 21.14 22.96
CA THR A 428 20.17 20.19 23.22
C THR A 428 19.68 18.73 23.20
N TRP A 429 20.49 17.88 22.58
CA TRP A 429 20.31 16.42 22.57
C TRP A 429 20.91 15.72 23.80
N MET A 430 21.64 16.45 24.66
CA MET A 430 22.10 15.87 25.92
C MET A 430 20.90 15.56 26.83
N PRO A 431 20.74 14.31 27.28
CA PRO A 431 19.64 13.95 28.18
C PRO A 431 19.73 14.71 29.51
N HIS A 432 18.58 14.98 30.09
CA HIS A 432 18.46 15.57 31.42
C HIS A 432 18.24 14.43 32.42
N PHE A 433 19.27 14.09 33.20
CA PHE A 433 19.25 12.94 34.13
C PHE A 433 18.69 13.29 35.51
N PHE A 434 18.78 14.56 35.88
CA PHE A 434 18.40 15.08 37.19
C PHE A 434 17.06 15.82 37.13
N LYS A 435 16.48 16.16 38.30
CA LYS A 435 15.18 16.85 38.41
C LYS A 435 14.05 16.17 37.61
N LYS A 436 14.06 14.84 37.56
CA LYS A 436 13.01 13.99 36.98
C LYS A 436 12.12 13.45 38.08
N GLY A 437 10.98 12.87 37.68
CA GLY A 437 9.95 12.42 38.64
C GLY A 437 10.45 11.41 39.68
N ASN A 438 11.58 10.74 39.44
CA ASN A 438 12.22 9.80 40.35
C ASN A 438 13.39 10.39 41.18
N ASN A 439 13.77 11.65 40.98
CA ASN A 439 14.86 12.33 41.71
C ASN A 439 14.65 13.85 41.86
N SER A 440 13.40 14.29 42.03
CA SER A 440 13.02 15.69 42.16
C SER A 440 12.57 16.11 43.57
N ALA A 441 12.52 15.18 44.54
CA ALA A 441 12.14 15.56 45.90
C ALA A 441 13.22 16.46 46.54
N PRO A 442 12.88 17.32 47.51
CA PRO A 442 13.85 18.24 48.12
C PRO A 442 15.11 17.56 48.67
N GLU A 443 14.99 16.36 49.23
CA GLU A 443 16.16 15.59 49.71
C GLU A 443 16.97 14.97 48.55
N ASP A 444 16.31 14.50 47.50
CA ASP A 444 16.98 13.98 46.29
C ASP A 444 17.81 15.07 45.61
N LEU A 445 17.33 16.32 45.63
CA LEU A 445 18.03 17.46 45.06
C LEU A 445 19.34 17.76 45.81
N LYS A 446 19.34 17.69 47.14
CA LYS A 446 20.57 17.88 47.94
C LYS A 446 21.62 16.83 47.61
N ARG A 447 21.20 15.57 47.40
CA ARG A 447 22.09 14.50 46.96
C ARG A 447 22.59 14.73 45.54
N THR A 448 21.67 14.99 44.61
CA THR A 448 21.94 15.29 43.20
C THR A 448 23.00 16.39 43.04
N GLU A 449 22.89 17.46 43.82
CA GLU A 449 23.85 18.55 43.81
C GLU A 449 25.28 18.07 44.08
N GLN A 450 25.46 17.15 45.02
CA GLN A 450 26.76 16.58 45.37
C GLN A 450 27.23 15.53 44.35
N GLU A 451 26.31 14.75 43.78
CA GLU A 451 26.61 13.80 42.71
C GLU A 451 27.20 14.52 41.48
N ILE A 452 26.61 15.66 41.09
CA ILE A 452 27.10 16.44 39.95
C ILE A 452 28.43 17.12 40.26
N LEU A 453 28.65 17.59 41.50
CA LEU A 453 29.96 18.10 41.93
C LEU A 453 31.03 17.02 41.82
N ALA A 454 30.74 15.80 42.27
CA ALA A 454 31.66 14.66 42.18
C ALA A 454 31.97 14.28 40.72
N ILE A 455 30.95 14.18 39.86
CA ILE A 455 31.14 13.95 38.41
C ILE A 455 32.01 15.05 37.79
N THR A 456 31.73 16.31 38.13
CA THR A 456 32.48 17.46 37.62
C THR A 456 33.94 17.41 38.08
N GLU A 457 34.20 17.06 39.34
CA GLU A 457 35.56 16.92 39.86
C GLU A 457 36.35 15.86 39.09
N TYR A 458 35.77 14.67 38.93
CA TYR A 458 36.39 13.57 38.20
C TYR A 458 36.70 13.93 36.75
N LEU A 459 35.76 14.56 36.03
CA LEU A 459 35.97 14.97 34.64
C LEU A 459 37.12 15.98 34.48
N PHE A 460 37.34 16.83 35.48
CA PHE A 460 38.43 17.81 35.45
C PHE A 460 39.75 17.24 35.93
N SER A 461 39.75 16.38 36.94
CA SER A 461 40.98 15.75 37.48
C SER A 461 41.61 14.78 36.49
N THR A 462 40.79 14.14 35.65
CA THR A 462 41.23 13.20 34.61
C THR A 462 41.40 13.83 33.22
N ALA A 463 41.09 15.12 33.07
CA ALA A 463 41.24 15.81 31.80
C ALA A 463 42.72 15.91 31.39
N THR A 464 43.00 15.48 30.16
CA THR A 464 44.31 15.63 29.53
C THR A 464 44.52 17.07 29.03
N PRO A 465 45.70 17.66 29.24
CA PRO A 465 46.00 19.00 28.76
C PRO A 465 45.89 19.11 27.24
N TYR A 466 45.33 20.21 26.76
CA TYR A 466 45.38 20.61 25.36
C TYR A 466 45.93 22.02 25.28
N LYS A 467 46.98 22.21 24.48
CA LYS A 467 47.61 23.50 24.24
C LYS A 467 47.19 24.00 22.86
N ALA A 468 46.32 25.01 22.83
CA ALA A 468 46.00 25.73 21.62
C ALA A 468 47.14 26.68 21.23
N ASP A 469 47.26 26.95 19.92
CA ASP A 469 48.15 27.97 19.39
C ASP A 469 47.79 29.35 19.99
N ASP A 470 48.82 30.10 20.35
CA ASP A 470 48.63 31.45 20.91
C ASP A 470 48.39 32.43 19.75
N VAL A 471 47.20 33.00 19.71
CA VAL A 471 46.78 33.93 18.66
C VAL A 471 46.48 35.28 19.33
N ASP A 472 47.51 36.13 19.39
CA ASP A 472 47.42 37.46 20.00
C ASP A 472 46.93 38.50 18.99
N TYR A 473 45.64 38.44 18.68
CA TYR A 473 44.95 39.41 17.83
C TYR A 473 43.70 39.91 18.54
N THR A 474 43.38 41.20 18.37
CA THR A 474 42.09 41.76 18.78
C THR A 474 41.08 41.56 17.66
N GLY A 475 39.95 40.92 17.95
CA GLY A 475 38.89 40.67 16.98
C GLY A 475 37.85 41.79 16.92
N ASP A 476 37.28 42.00 15.74
CA ASP A 476 36.15 42.89 15.47
C ASP A 476 34.86 42.07 15.31
N GLN A 477 33.88 42.34 16.18
CA GLN A 477 32.60 41.63 16.23
C GLN A 477 31.78 41.77 14.93
N GLU A 478 31.77 42.93 14.29
CA GLU A 478 30.98 43.13 13.07
C GLU A 478 31.62 42.43 11.87
N LYS A 479 32.95 42.45 11.77
CA LYS A 479 33.66 41.65 10.76
C LYS A 479 33.43 40.16 10.97
N GLY A 480 33.47 39.70 12.23
CA GLY A 480 33.16 38.32 12.59
C GLY A 480 31.75 37.91 12.16
N ARG A 481 30.76 38.77 12.38
CA ARG A 481 29.37 38.55 11.94
C ARG A 481 29.27 38.40 10.43
N LEU A 482 29.96 39.24 9.65
CA LEU A 482 29.98 39.14 8.19
C LEU A 482 30.64 37.84 7.73
N LEU A 483 31.78 37.48 8.33
CA LEU A 483 32.49 36.24 8.04
C LEU A 483 31.62 35.01 8.31
N VAL A 484 30.97 34.91 9.46
CA VAL A 484 30.06 33.79 9.81
C VAL A 484 28.93 33.63 8.78
N ASN A 485 28.40 34.73 8.23
CA ASN A 485 27.37 34.66 7.20
C ASN A 485 27.92 34.29 5.82
N SER A 486 29.13 34.75 5.47
CA SER A 486 29.75 34.52 4.15
C SER A 486 30.41 33.14 4.00
N LEU A 487 30.94 32.57 5.09
CA LEU A 487 31.66 31.29 5.10
C LEU A 487 30.72 30.08 5.24
N GLY A 488 29.41 30.30 5.26
CA GLY A 488 28.43 29.21 5.33
C GLY A 488 28.35 28.50 6.67
N CYS A 489 28.84 29.11 7.78
CA CYS A 489 28.81 28.49 9.11
C CYS A 489 27.39 28.05 9.52
N LYS A 490 26.38 28.84 9.15
CA LYS A 490 24.95 28.56 9.40
C LYS A 490 24.40 27.34 8.63
N GLY A 491 25.12 26.83 7.64
CA GLY A 491 24.72 25.61 6.93
C GLY A 491 24.89 24.34 7.75
N CYS A 492 25.74 24.37 8.78
CA CYS A 492 25.92 23.25 9.71
C CYS A 492 25.58 23.61 11.15
N HIS A 493 25.81 24.86 11.56
CA HIS A 493 25.62 25.30 12.94
C HIS A 493 24.27 26.03 13.12
N GLN A 494 23.42 25.53 14.00
CA GLN A 494 22.24 26.26 14.45
C GLN A 494 22.62 27.36 15.45
N ILE A 495 22.07 28.57 15.24
CA ILE A 495 22.35 29.79 16.01
C ILE A 495 21.05 30.53 16.37
N GLN A 496 19.91 29.84 16.45
CA GLN A 496 18.65 30.47 16.84
C GLN A 496 18.50 30.44 18.37
N PRO A 497 18.50 31.59 19.06
CA PRO A 497 18.46 31.61 20.52
C PRO A 497 17.12 31.14 21.10
N GLU A 498 16.04 31.30 20.33
CA GLU A 498 14.68 30.93 20.72
C GLU A 498 14.17 29.74 19.90
N PRO A 499 13.27 28.91 20.48
CA PRO A 499 12.59 27.87 19.74
C PRO A 499 11.81 28.44 18.56
N ASP A 500 12.02 27.85 17.38
CA ASP A 500 11.19 28.12 16.21
C ASP A 500 9.82 27.44 16.39
N SER A 501 8.76 28.24 16.45
CA SER A 501 7.39 27.74 16.60
C SER A 501 6.91 26.94 15.40
N ASP A 502 7.52 27.18 14.24
CA ASP A 502 7.17 26.55 12.97
C ASP A 502 8.13 25.40 12.62
N TYR A 503 8.95 24.95 13.58
CA TYR A 503 9.87 23.83 13.39
C TYR A 503 9.12 22.53 13.11
N ASP A 504 9.26 22.02 11.89
CA ASP A 504 8.77 20.72 11.47
C ASP A 504 9.90 19.68 11.54
N PRO A 505 9.85 18.71 12.48
CA PRO A 505 10.85 17.66 12.58
C PRO A 505 10.79 16.75 11.35
N SER A 506 11.67 17.01 10.39
CA SER A 506 11.86 16.17 9.21
C SER A 506 13.25 15.55 9.19
N VAL A 507 13.42 14.51 8.35
CA VAL A 507 14.74 13.91 8.09
C VAL A 507 15.72 14.99 7.62
N ASP A 508 15.27 15.89 6.74
CA ASP A 508 16.11 16.96 6.21
C ASP A 508 16.48 17.98 7.29
N ALA A 509 15.55 18.38 8.15
CA ALA A 509 15.83 19.26 9.28
C ALA A 509 16.94 18.68 10.18
N ILE A 510 16.82 17.40 10.58
CA ILE A 510 17.85 16.72 11.39
C ILE A 510 19.19 16.66 10.66
N ARG A 511 19.19 16.42 9.34
CA ARG A 511 20.42 16.36 8.53
C ARG A 511 21.11 17.70 8.38
N THR A 512 20.43 18.84 8.54
CA THR A 512 21.07 20.16 8.58
C THR A 512 21.79 20.45 9.90
N GLU A 513 21.50 19.72 10.97
CA GLU A 513 22.14 19.85 12.29
C GLU A 513 23.48 19.08 12.41
N GLN A 514 24.40 19.27 11.46
CA GLN A 514 25.70 18.58 11.48
C GLN A 514 26.70 19.19 12.47
N GLY A 515 26.63 20.50 12.67
CA GLY A 515 27.50 21.27 13.55
C GLY A 515 26.93 21.39 14.97
N PRO A 516 27.78 21.49 16.00
CA PRO A 516 27.32 21.83 17.35
C PRO A 516 26.55 23.15 17.36
N ASN A 517 25.48 23.20 18.14
CA ASN A 517 24.74 24.42 18.40
C ASN A 517 25.67 25.52 18.99
N LEU A 518 25.55 26.75 18.50
CA LEU A 518 26.41 27.89 18.89
C LEU A 518 25.77 28.86 19.90
N ILE A 519 24.51 28.65 20.32
CA ILE A 519 23.82 29.48 21.32
C ILE A 519 24.65 29.53 22.61
N GLY A 520 24.84 30.75 23.12
CA GLY A 520 25.50 31.04 24.39
C GLY A 520 26.99 30.66 24.42
N LEU A 521 27.66 30.55 23.26
CA LEU A 521 29.03 30.02 23.19
C LEU A 521 30.00 30.76 24.10
N GLY A 522 29.83 32.08 24.27
CA GLY A 522 30.65 32.92 25.14
C GLY A 522 30.55 32.62 26.63
N SER A 523 29.52 31.90 27.07
CA SER A 523 29.39 31.37 28.44
C SER A 523 30.03 29.99 28.60
N LYS A 524 30.25 29.26 27.49
CA LYS A 524 30.75 27.88 27.49
C LYS A 524 32.25 27.77 27.31
N VAL A 525 32.81 28.51 26.36
CA VAL A 525 34.21 28.33 25.92
C VAL A 525 35.06 29.57 26.18
N ASN A 526 36.36 29.36 26.38
CA ASN A 526 37.32 30.46 26.49
C ASN A 526 37.86 30.90 25.12
N ARG A 527 38.46 32.09 25.08
CA ARG A 527 39.00 32.71 23.87
C ARG A 527 40.11 31.88 23.22
N GLN A 528 41.05 31.39 24.00
CA GLN A 528 42.19 30.64 23.50
C GLN A 528 41.74 29.35 22.80
N TRP A 529 40.76 28.66 23.39
CA TRP A 529 40.19 27.43 22.83
C TRP A 529 39.51 27.67 21.48
N ILE A 530 38.62 28.67 21.37
CA ILE A 530 37.87 28.90 20.13
C ILE A 530 38.78 29.33 18.97
N LEU A 531 39.84 30.10 19.25
CA LEU A 531 40.85 30.47 18.26
C LEU A 531 41.58 29.24 17.71
N GLY A 532 42.09 28.39 18.61
CA GLY A 532 42.73 27.13 18.22
C GLY A 532 41.79 26.24 17.41
N TRP A 533 40.53 26.12 17.84
CA TRP A 533 39.50 25.34 17.13
C TRP A 533 39.21 25.87 15.72
N LEU A 534 39.08 27.19 15.55
CA LEU A 534 38.83 27.82 14.24
C LEU A 534 40.02 27.68 13.28
N LYS A 535 41.26 27.70 13.81
CA LYS A 535 42.49 27.55 13.03
C LYS A 535 42.74 26.11 12.59
N ASN A 536 42.56 25.16 13.51
CA ASN A 536 42.78 23.75 13.23
C ASN A 536 41.88 22.87 14.12
N PRO A 537 40.65 22.55 13.72
CA PRO A 537 39.76 21.74 14.55
C PRO A 537 40.28 20.31 14.75
N TYR A 538 41.09 19.80 13.82
CA TYR A 538 41.68 18.45 13.87
C TYR A 538 42.72 18.28 14.99
N SER A 539 43.35 19.37 15.49
CA SER A 539 44.29 19.27 16.61
C SER A 539 43.60 18.98 17.93
N TYR A 540 42.34 19.40 18.09
CA TYR A 540 41.55 19.11 19.29
C TYR A 540 40.73 17.82 19.13
N HIS A 541 40.17 17.59 17.94
CA HIS A 541 39.34 16.41 17.66
C HIS A 541 39.66 15.86 16.26
N PRO A 542 40.53 14.83 16.13
CA PRO A 542 40.98 14.32 14.85
C PRO A 542 39.85 13.89 13.90
N GLU A 543 38.75 13.37 14.44
CA GLU A 543 37.59 12.88 13.68
C GLU A 543 36.46 13.92 13.53
N THR A 544 36.76 15.21 13.76
CA THR A 544 35.76 16.27 13.63
C THR A 544 35.24 16.40 12.20
N LYS A 545 33.93 16.58 12.07
CA LYS A 545 33.28 16.89 10.78
C LYS A 545 33.51 18.33 10.33
N MET A 546 33.95 19.22 11.24
CA MET A 546 34.22 20.61 10.90
C MET A 546 35.49 20.70 10.02
N PRO A 547 35.40 21.21 8.79
CA PRO A 547 36.56 21.35 7.93
C PRO A 547 37.52 22.43 8.45
N ASN A 548 38.80 22.33 8.09
CA ASN A 548 39.71 23.47 8.23
C ASN A 548 39.30 24.56 7.23
N LEU A 549 38.78 25.66 7.74
CA LEU A 549 38.28 26.80 6.96
C LEU A 549 39.39 27.67 6.34
N ARG A 550 40.67 27.35 6.61
CA ARG A 550 41.87 28.06 6.11
C ARG A 550 41.88 29.55 6.46
N LEU A 551 41.34 29.89 7.63
CA LEU A 551 41.26 31.26 8.13
C LEU A 551 42.65 31.81 8.45
N ASN A 552 42.87 33.08 8.10
CA ASN A 552 43.98 33.83 8.66
C ASN A 552 43.72 34.18 10.14
N ASP A 553 44.75 34.66 10.84
CA ASP A 553 44.67 34.89 12.30
C ASP A 553 43.66 35.99 12.65
N GLN A 554 43.55 37.03 11.82
CA GLN A 554 42.59 38.12 12.02
C GLN A 554 41.15 37.65 11.78
N GLU A 555 40.90 36.88 10.73
CA GLU A 555 39.57 36.30 10.46
C GLU A 555 39.12 35.39 11.61
N ALA A 556 40.01 34.54 12.11
CA ALA A 556 39.74 33.70 13.27
C ALA A 556 39.45 34.54 14.52
N ALA A 557 40.21 35.62 14.73
CA ALA A 557 40.00 36.56 15.84
C ALA A 557 38.66 37.29 15.78
N ASP A 558 38.27 37.77 14.59
CA ASP A 558 37.01 38.46 14.33
C ASP A 558 35.82 37.52 14.56
N ILE A 559 35.86 36.30 14.00
CA ILE A 559 34.82 35.28 14.23
C ILE A 559 34.72 34.92 15.71
N ALA A 560 35.86 34.71 16.39
CA ALA A 560 35.88 34.41 17.82
C ALA A 560 35.27 35.56 18.65
N ALA A 561 35.57 36.82 18.32
CA ALA A 561 34.99 37.97 19.01
C ALA A 561 33.45 38.00 18.86
N TYR A 562 32.94 37.72 17.65
CA TYR A 562 31.50 37.64 17.41
C TYR A 562 30.83 36.50 18.19
N LEU A 563 31.38 35.29 18.15
CA LEU A 563 30.77 34.13 18.82
C LEU A 563 30.85 34.21 20.35
N LEU A 564 31.92 34.79 20.91
CA LEU A 564 32.08 34.95 22.36
C LEU A 564 31.24 36.09 22.96
N ALA A 565 30.72 36.99 22.13
CA ALA A 565 29.80 38.04 22.56
C ALA A 565 28.43 37.47 22.96
N ASP A 566 28.05 36.32 22.43
CA ASP A 566 26.80 35.62 22.77
C ASP A 566 26.93 34.89 24.12
N LYS A 567 26.37 35.49 25.17
CA LYS A 567 26.43 34.99 26.55
C LYS A 567 25.03 34.82 27.13
N ASN A 568 24.84 33.72 27.87
CA ASN A 568 23.61 33.47 28.62
C ASN A 568 23.77 33.95 30.07
N LYS A 569 23.45 35.23 30.31
CA LYS A 569 23.61 35.86 31.63
C LYS A 569 22.79 35.17 32.73
N THR A 570 21.59 34.70 32.39
CA THR A 570 20.70 34.02 33.34
C THR A 570 21.33 32.71 33.81
N PHE A 571 21.91 31.93 32.88
CA PHE A 571 22.63 30.70 33.20
C PHE A 571 23.92 30.97 33.98
N ASP A 572 24.68 32.00 33.59
CA ASP A 572 25.94 32.38 34.26
C ASP A 572 25.70 32.74 35.73
N GLN A 573 24.55 33.32 36.06
CA GLN A 573 24.17 33.73 37.42
C GLN A 573 23.65 32.59 38.31
N LEU A 574 23.42 31.38 37.77
CA LEU A 574 23.02 30.24 38.59
C LEU A 574 24.09 29.94 39.66
N ALA A 575 23.67 29.63 40.88
CA ALA A 575 24.60 29.32 41.96
C ALA A 575 25.07 27.86 41.84
N MET A 576 26.38 27.65 42.02
CA MET A 576 26.94 26.32 42.27
C MET A 576 26.97 26.07 43.78
N PRO A 577 26.44 24.94 44.27
CA PRO A 577 26.48 24.62 45.69
C PRO A 577 27.90 24.33 46.15
N THR A 578 28.12 24.47 47.46
CA THR A 578 29.36 24.04 48.10
C THR A 578 29.34 22.55 48.39
N VAL A 579 30.53 21.95 48.50
CA VAL A 579 30.67 20.54 48.87
C VAL A 579 30.09 20.30 50.27
N ASN A 580 29.24 19.28 50.40
CA ASN A 580 28.69 18.79 51.65
C ASN A 580 29.27 17.39 51.91
N GLU A 581 30.34 17.34 52.69
CA GLU A 581 31.09 16.11 52.94
C GLU A 581 30.24 14.95 53.48
N PRO A 582 29.35 15.12 54.47
CA PRO A 582 28.45 14.04 54.90
C PRO A 582 27.63 13.39 53.77
N ILE A 583 27.17 14.16 52.79
CA ILE A 583 26.41 13.62 51.64
C ILE A 583 27.37 12.91 50.66
N VAL A 584 28.57 13.46 50.44
CA VAL A 584 29.60 12.81 49.59
C VAL A 584 30.05 11.48 50.21
N ASP A 585 30.19 11.42 51.53
CA ASP A 585 30.47 10.19 52.28
C ASP A 585 29.35 9.18 52.08
N GLN A 586 28.09 9.60 52.19
CA GLN A 586 26.95 8.73 51.93
C GLN A 586 26.96 8.17 50.50
N ILE A 587 27.16 9.01 49.48
CA ILE A 587 27.24 8.59 48.08
C ILE A 587 28.39 7.58 47.90
N SER A 588 29.56 7.87 48.47
CA SER A 588 30.73 7.00 48.37
C SER A 588 30.51 5.66 49.09
N ALA A 589 29.88 5.70 50.27
CA ALA A 589 29.50 4.52 51.06
C ALA A 589 28.54 3.60 50.29
N ASP A 590 27.55 4.17 49.57
CA ASP A 590 26.59 3.39 48.78
C ASP A 590 27.29 2.52 47.72
N PHE A 591 28.36 3.02 47.10
CA PHE A 591 29.15 2.24 46.14
C PHE A 591 30.13 1.28 46.82
N LEU A 592 30.79 1.71 47.91
CA LEU A 592 31.76 0.86 48.63
C LEU A 592 31.08 -0.35 49.31
N SER A 593 29.87 -0.16 49.83
CA SER A 593 29.11 -1.20 50.53
C SER A 593 28.68 -2.37 49.63
N GLN A 594 28.74 -2.20 48.30
CA GLN A 594 28.51 -3.29 47.35
C GLN A 594 29.60 -4.37 47.43
N LEU A 595 30.80 -4.02 47.91
CA LEU A 595 31.97 -4.90 47.93
C LEU A 595 32.59 -5.06 49.33
N LEU A 596 32.37 -4.09 50.22
CA LEU A 596 33.01 -4.00 51.53
C LEU A 596 31.98 -4.07 52.66
N ARG A 597 32.40 -4.56 53.83
CA ARG A 597 31.58 -4.50 55.05
C ARG A 597 31.60 -3.10 55.65
N GLN A 598 30.59 -2.74 56.44
CA GLN A 598 30.46 -1.41 57.05
C GLN A 598 31.76 -0.88 57.68
N ALA A 599 32.40 -1.65 58.57
CA ALA A 599 33.65 -1.22 59.22
C ALA A 599 34.80 -0.91 58.24
N GLN A 600 34.84 -1.61 57.09
CA GLN A 600 35.84 -1.35 56.03
C GLN A 600 35.45 -0.15 55.17
N VAL A 601 34.14 0.10 54.99
CA VAL A 601 33.64 1.31 54.33
C VAL A 601 34.01 2.53 55.16
N ASP A 602 33.69 2.51 56.45
CA ASP A 602 33.97 3.61 57.38
C ASP A 602 35.47 3.93 57.40
N GLN A 603 36.32 2.91 57.58
CA GLN A 603 37.78 3.08 57.54
C GLN A 603 38.26 3.68 56.21
N ARG A 604 37.74 3.20 55.08
CA ARG A 604 38.17 3.70 53.77
C ARG A 604 37.74 5.14 53.53
N LEU A 605 36.58 5.56 54.05
CA LEU A 605 36.13 6.96 53.96
C LEU A 605 36.96 7.87 54.85
N GLU A 606 37.35 7.40 56.04
CA GLU A 606 38.26 8.14 56.94
C GLU A 606 39.66 8.33 56.33
N ASP A 607 40.15 7.35 55.57
CA ASP A 607 41.46 7.39 54.91
C ASP A 607 41.51 8.29 53.67
N MET A 608 40.36 8.77 53.16
CA MET A 608 40.27 9.55 51.91
C MET A 608 40.10 11.04 52.17
N GLU A 609 40.89 11.86 51.48
CA GLU A 609 40.68 13.31 51.44
C GLU A 609 39.39 13.66 50.66
N ILE A 610 38.79 14.83 50.91
CA ILE A 610 37.54 15.23 50.24
C ILE A 610 37.63 15.19 48.70
N SER A 611 38.80 15.55 48.13
CA SER A 611 39.03 15.47 46.69
C SER A 611 39.07 14.04 46.17
N GLU A 612 39.59 13.10 46.96
CA GLU A 612 39.61 11.68 46.62
C GLU A 612 38.21 11.09 46.72
N LYS A 613 37.42 11.51 47.73
CA LYS A 613 36.01 11.12 47.86
C LYS A 613 35.19 11.59 46.66
N LEU A 614 35.35 12.84 46.24
CA LEU A 614 34.68 13.38 45.05
C LEU A 614 35.11 12.66 43.77
N ASN A 615 36.41 12.40 43.58
CA ASN A 615 36.89 11.66 42.41
C ASN A 615 36.36 10.23 42.38
N TYR A 616 36.38 9.52 43.52
CA TYR A 616 35.84 8.17 43.63
C TYR A 616 34.34 8.15 43.34
N ALA A 617 33.55 8.99 44.01
CA ALA A 617 32.12 9.10 43.77
C ALA A 617 31.82 9.48 42.32
N GLY A 618 32.55 10.44 41.76
CA GLY A 618 32.41 10.88 40.37
C GLY A 618 32.65 9.76 39.36
N GLU A 619 33.72 8.98 39.55
CA GLU A 619 33.99 7.79 38.74
C GLU A 619 32.80 6.81 38.80
N LYS A 620 32.33 6.47 40.01
CA LYS A 620 31.23 5.51 40.16
C LYS A 620 29.92 6.03 39.58
N LEU A 621 29.63 7.32 39.72
CA LEU A 621 28.44 7.96 39.16
C LEU A 621 28.48 8.01 37.64
N ILE A 622 29.63 8.32 37.01
CA ILE A 622 29.80 8.22 35.54
C ILE A 622 29.53 6.79 35.06
N GLY A 623 30.01 5.80 35.82
CA GLY A 623 29.72 4.39 35.61
C GLY A 623 28.22 4.07 35.69
N ASN A 624 27.56 4.56 36.74
CA ASN A 624 26.15 4.29 37.05
C ASN A 624 25.18 4.98 36.07
N TYR A 625 25.43 6.23 35.70
CA TYR A 625 24.61 6.96 34.73
C TYR A 625 24.99 6.65 33.27
N GLY A 626 26.08 5.91 33.05
CA GLY A 626 26.50 5.50 31.70
C GLY A 626 27.00 6.64 30.83
N CYS A 627 27.50 7.75 31.39
CA CYS A 627 27.91 8.93 30.62
C CYS A 627 28.99 8.59 29.56
N TYR A 628 29.83 7.58 29.83
CA TYR A 628 30.84 7.06 28.92
C TYR A 628 30.28 6.39 27.66
N SER A 629 28.99 6.02 27.65
CA SER A 629 28.31 5.48 26.46
C SER A 629 28.25 6.56 25.39
N CYS A 630 27.93 7.79 25.77
CA CYS A 630 27.84 8.93 24.87
C CYS A 630 29.14 9.74 24.73
N HIS A 631 30.04 9.68 25.71
CA HIS A 631 31.24 10.51 25.75
C HIS A 631 32.52 9.67 25.79
N ASN A 632 33.60 10.19 25.20
CA ASN A 632 34.95 9.67 25.47
C ASN A 632 35.46 10.29 26.78
N ILE A 633 35.66 9.46 27.79
CA ILE A 633 36.05 9.84 29.16
C ILE A 633 37.24 8.98 29.55
N ALA A 634 38.27 9.62 30.10
CA ALA A 634 39.47 8.92 30.55
C ALA A 634 39.13 7.89 31.64
N GLY A 635 39.59 6.66 31.48
CA GLY A 635 39.32 5.55 32.41
C GLY A 635 38.05 4.72 32.10
N PHE A 636 37.33 5.05 31.02
CA PHE A 636 36.11 4.35 30.59
C PHE A 636 36.18 3.82 29.16
N GLU A 637 37.37 3.78 28.55
CA GLU A 637 37.58 3.40 27.15
C GLU A 637 37.09 1.97 26.85
N ASP A 638 37.31 1.05 27.78
CA ASP A 638 36.98 -0.38 27.62
C ASP A 638 35.60 -0.76 28.19
N LYS A 639 34.78 0.22 28.60
CA LYS A 639 33.47 -0.04 29.20
C LYS A 639 32.43 -0.33 28.13
N LYS A 640 31.67 -1.40 28.32
CA LYS A 640 30.52 -1.74 27.46
C LYS A 640 29.35 -0.79 27.71
N PRO A 641 28.51 -0.50 26.70
CA PRO A 641 27.28 0.25 26.86
C PRO A 641 26.40 -0.26 28.02
N ILE A 642 25.72 0.66 28.70
CA ILE A 642 24.95 0.35 29.92
C ILE A 642 23.56 -0.26 29.64
N GLY A 643 23.00 -0.01 28.46
CA GLY A 643 21.64 -0.43 28.11
C GLY A 643 21.58 -1.86 27.58
N THR A 644 20.39 -2.47 27.69
CA THR A 644 20.10 -3.76 27.05
C THR A 644 20.30 -3.65 25.52
N SER A 645 20.78 -4.71 24.89
CA SER A 645 20.83 -4.76 23.43
C SER A 645 19.41 -4.71 22.85
N LEU A 646 19.21 -3.89 21.82
CA LEU A 646 17.92 -3.77 21.14
C LEU A 646 17.80 -4.65 19.89
N ASN A 647 18.83 -5.44 19.55
CA ASN A 647 18.85 -6.32 18.37
C ASN A 647 17.68 -7.30 18.33
N VAL A 648 17.32 -7.86 19.49
CA VAL A 648 16.27 -8.86 19.61
C VAL A 648 15.18 -8.45 20.61
N GLU A 649 15.22 -7.21 21.11
CA GLU A 649 14.29 -6.75 22.16
C GLU A 649 12.83 -6.89 21.70
N GLY A 650 12.53 -6.47 20.47
CA GLY A 650 11.18 -6.60 19.89
C GLY A 650 10.72 -8.05 19.63
N SER A 651 11.61 -9.05 19.73
CA SER A 651 11.26 -10.47 19.63
C SER A 651 10.84 -11.09 20.96
N LYS A 652 11.10 -10.41 22.08
CA LYS A 652 10.73 -10.91 23.41
C LYS A 652 9.21 -11.05 23.54
N LEU A 653 8.80 -12.00 24.38
CA LEU A 653 7.41 -12.08 24.80
C LEU A 653 7.06 -10.84 25.62
N ILE A 654 5.82 -10.35 25.48
CA ILE A 654 5.33 -9.17 26.22
C ILE A 654 5.52 -9.35 27.73
N THR A 655 5.35 -10.57 28.24
CA THR A 655 5.55 -10.92 29.65
C THR A 655 7.00 -10.81 30.13
N LYS A 656 7.96 -10.64 29.22
CA LYS A 656 9.39 -10.41 29.52
C LYS A 656 9.79 -8.94 29.38
N LEU A 657 8.87 -8.06 28.99
CA LEU A 657 9.10 -6.63 28.94
C LEU A 657 8.67 -6.01 30.28
N ASP A 658 9.50 -5.12 30.81
CA ASP A 658 9.19 -4.33 31.99
C ASP A 658 8.55 -3.00 31.56
N PHE A 659 7.31 -2.77 32.00
CA PHE A 659 6.56 -1.54 31.73
C PHE A 659 6.72 -0.50 32.87
N ALA A 660 7.60 -0.78 33.83
CA ALA A 660 7.91 0.07 34.97
C ALA A 660 6.64 0.62 35.64
N PHE A 661 6.58 1.93 35.91
CA PHE A 661 5.47 2.58 36.58
C PHE A 661 4.21 2.76 35.72
N TRP A 662 4.23 2.40 34.43
CA TRP A 662 3.16 2.65 33.47
C TRP A 662 2.39 1.39 33.08
N HIS A 663 2.46 0.34 33.90
CA HIS A 663 1.83 -0.97 33.67
C HIS A 663 0.32 -0.90 33.38
N ASP A 664 -0.40 0.04 34.00
CA ASP A 664 -1.85 0.20 33.81
C ASP A 664 -2.22 1.12 32.64
N GLU A 665 -1.24 1.88 32.12
CA GLU A 665 -1.46 2.91 31.10
C GLU A 665 -1.07 2.43 29.70
N ILE A 666 -0.08 1.54 29.63
CA ILE A 666 0.41 0.95 28.38
C ILE A 666 -0.36 -0.35 28.12
N PRO A 667 -1.08 -0.47 26.99
CA PRO A 667 -1.66 -1.75 26.62
C PRO A 667 -0.53 -2.78 26.48
N HIS A 668 -0.62 -3.92 27.16
CA HIS A 668 0.42 -4.96 27.09
C HIS A 668 0.33 -5.69 25.75
N THR A 669 0.73 -5.02 24.68
CA THR A 669 0.67 -5.52 23.31
C THR A 669 2.03 -5.33 22.62
N LYS A 670 2.37 -6.16 21.61
CA LYS A 670 3.67 -6.05 20.90
C LYS A 670 3.79 -4.79 20.02
N TRP A 671 2.77 -3.94 19.96
CA TRP A 671 2.79 -2.69 19.21
C TRP A 671 3.15 -1.48 20.07
N ASP A 672 3.13 -1.62 21.40
CA ASP A 672 3.34 -0.54 22.36
C ASP A 672 4.80 -0.44 22.86
#